data_AF-A0A6P7F071-F1
#
_entry.id   AF-A0A6P7F071-F1
#
_cell.length_a   1.000
_cell.length_b   1.000
_cell.length_c   1.000
_cell.angle_alpha   90.00
_cell.angle_beta   90.00
_cell.angle_gamma   90.00
#
_symmetry.space_group_name_H-M   'P 1'
#
loop_
_entity.id
_entity.type
_entity.pdbx_description
1 polymer ?
#
loop_
_entity_poly.entity_id
_entity_poly.type
_entity_poly.pdbx_seq_one_letter_code
_entity_poly.pdbx_strand_id
1 'polypeptide(L)'
;MNQSSSSSFTIEDIQNAIPLAWKYKILNKVEFGSPPKLEVCIKVALFTPEEIQSWVEALEEKVQCCYSIQTTRKCAGQKVLFRRRFQCQHKTRDKNLYQNSKTGSRNTNCPSRISVCLMRIQKKFRGRDPPDPTMPCIIDYVISHNHTPELAVRFRRVHKNVHEKIKQLFAIGYNASTAYEYIKFELQLNNPETYEDLIVNRSICPDRNYCHRWYNTFIKEHGAIDFTDKSFLIKKLEEYNTKMGEICTKIESTGEDFIIVLCPPLFKRIHAHIKASSEVVFMAAINPADQDGSKAFFMLTHSECGTLPLGIIFTSVEDPQLVIKGLQMLKSLIGVAMFYGKEEGPGLFVVDDCEAEQIALNTMWPESNVLFCGFHILHSLWRYLLCSRNGIPRNESLSFFKTFRQIMTAPTQEECCSMYHAALNLALNYTDYLKILHAYWEKRDMWTVAYRDPSLHEKYKDVLALDDSEENTCLLNETLSQESLLHTEYKDLISIDNSETSLCLLKGSVFRRMRSFNVIQLVDFLLTKFTDYYTERLLDAANNRLIRNMSKNIPILIDLKDIEKNNDYLYFVPSLKALSTNYAVNKEILACTCLKNSTGYICFHVGWLLTMSIPIQEKIEDAGLKELFYKIATGKSKEKDILIEELQLNSEEMEEREGKTEFNEESLMSESEVIEQMIIVDGKEVIKLEIVKDEEEQIEDSGAEMKDAGALVTSEAEAVAEGKKIISELSNSLISVLEQSPFKVVTALQKLLIQTNNLSSIQQFVIACESYAEVE
;
A
#
# COMPACT_ATOMS: atom_id res chain seq x y z
N MET A 1 -1.46 -42.21 -40.57
CA MET A 1 -0.09 -41.73 -40.33
C MET A 1 -0.19 -40.23 -40.09
N ASN A 2 -0.41 -39.82 -38.84
CA ASN A 2 -0.40 -38.40 -38.47
C ASN A 2 1.00 -38.07 -37.97
N GLN A 3 1.69 -37.20 -38.70
CA GLN A 3 3.01 -36.70 -38.35
C GLN A 3 2.88 -35.88 -37.06
N SER A 4 3.47 -36.41 -35.98
CA SER A 4 3.82 -35.62 -34.81
C SER A 4 4.90 -34.62 -35.22
N SER A 5 4.57 -33.33 -35.27
CA SER A 5 5.52 -32.24 -35.35
C SER A 5 6.38 -32.23 -34.08
N SER A 6 7.52 -32.93 -34.13
CA SER A 6 8.57 -32.80 -33.12
C SER A 6 9.18 -31.40 -33.25
N SER A 7 8.84 -30.50 -32.33
CA SER A 7 9.48 -29.19 -32.19
C SER A 7 10.95 -29.39 -31.78
N SER A 8 11.86 -29.42 -32.77
CA SER A 8 13.30 -29.44 -32.52
C SER A 8 13.77 -28.05 -32.09
N PHE A 9 14.55 -27.94 -31.02
CA PHE A 9 15.07 -26.66 -30.54
C PHE A 9 16.05 -26.05 -31.57
N THR A 10 15.78 -24.81 -31.97
CA THR A 10 16.59 -24.02 -32.90
C THR A 10 17.84 -23.46 -32.22
N ILE A 11 18.79 -22.95 -33.01
CA ILE A 11 19.95 -22.24 -32.45
C ILE A 11 19.47 -20.95 -31.75
N GLU A 12 18.47 -20.29 -32.31
CA GLU A 12 17.88 -19.07 -31.76
C GLU A 12 17.31 -19.29 -30.35
N ASP A 13 16.65 -20.43 -30.10
CA ASP A 13 16.17 -20.82 -28.76
C ASP A 13 17.30 -20.90 -27.73
N ILE A 14 18.48 -21.38 -28.14
CA ILE A 14 19.68 -21.47 -27.28
C ILE A 14 20.24 -20.06 -27.00
N GLN A 15 20.28 -19.19 -28.01
CA GLN A 15 20.74 -17.82 -27.86
C GLN A 15 19.80 -17.01 -26.95
N ASN A 16 18.50 -17.29 -27.05
CA ASN A 16 17.47 -16.72 -26.18
C ASN A 16 17.60 -17.22 -24.74
N ALA A 17 18.05 -18.46 -24.52
CA ALA A 17 18.21 -19.02 -23.17
C ALA A 17 19.52 -18.64 -22.43
N ILE A 18 20.52 -18.06 -23.10
CA ILE A 18 21.88 -17.82 -22.54
C ILE A 18 22.23 -16.31 -22.54
N PRO A 19 23.02 -15.80 -21.57
CA PRO A 19 23.48 -14.41 -21.59
C PRO A 19 24.33 -14.08 -22.83
N LEU A 20 23.98 -13.01 -23.55
CA LEU A 20 24.62 -12.61 -24.81
C LEU A 20 25.83 -11.67 -24.62
N ALA A 21 26.05 -11.17 -23.40
CA ALA A 21 27.15 -10.25 -23.09
C ALA A 21 28.55 -10.89 -23.25
N TRP A 22 28.63 -12.22 -23.36
CA TRP A 22 29.89 -12.95 -23.56
C TRP A 22 29.92 -13.66 -24.91
N LYS A 23 31.11 -13.70 -25.52
CA LYS A 23 31.34 -14.51 -26.72
C LYS A 23 31.27 -15.99 -26.36
N TYR A 24 30.45 -16.73 -27.09
CA TYR A 24 30.31 -18.18 -26.94
C TYR A 24 30.44 -18.91 -28.27
N LYS A 25 30.78 -20.20 -28.19
CA LYS A 25 30.74 -21.15 -29.29
C LYS A 25 30.00 -22.40 -28.84
N ILE A 26 28.91 -22.75 -29.52
CA ILE A 26 28.15 -23.98 -29.25
C ILE A 26 28.99 -25.17 -29.74
N LEU A 27 29.24 -26.13 -28.85
CA LEU A 27 29.98 -27.36 -29.14
C LEU A 27 29.04 -28.52 -29.47
N ASN A 28 27.97 -28.67 -28.70
CA ASN A 28 27.02 -29.77 -28.84
C ASN A 28 25.63 -29.35 -28.34
N LYS A 29 24.59 -29.92 -28.94
CA LYS A 29 23.21 -29.85 -28.46
C LYS A 29 22.62 -31.27 -28.44
N VAL A 30 22.00 -31.66 -27.33
CA VAL A 30 21.39 -32.97 -27.15
C VAL A 30 19.97 -32.77 -26.62
N GLU A 31 19.00 -33.35 -27.31
CA GLU A 31 17.61 -33.42 -26.86
C GLU A 31 17.34 -34.81 -26.26
N PHE A 32 16.76 -34.87 -25.06
CA PHE A 32 16.51 -36.13 -24.36
C PHE A 32 15.25 -36.10 -23.48
N GLY A 33 14.62 -37.26 -23.28
CA GLY A 33 13.47 -37.42 -22.39
C GLY A 33 12.11 -37.07 -23.01
N SER A 34 11.03 -37.25 -22.23
CA SER A 34 9.66 -36.87 -22.56
C SER A 34 9.03 -36.17 -21.33
N PRO A 35 8.66 -34.87 -21.41
CA PRO A 35 8.89 -33.94 -22.52
C PRO A 35 10.39 -33.70 -22.82
N PRO A 36 10.75 -33.26 -24.05
CA PRO A 36 12.13 -33.13 -24.49
C PRO A 36 12.87 -32.06 -23.67
N LYS A 37 14.03 -32.43 -23.13
CA LYS A 37 14.95 -31.57 -22.40
C LYS A 37 16.14 -31.26 -23.29
N LEU A 38 16.58 -30.00 -23.30
CA LEU A 38 17.73 -29.57 -24.08
C LEU A 38 18.97 -29.47 -23.19
N GLU A 39 20.04 -30.18 -23.52
CA GLU A 39 21.37 -30.01 -22.95
C GLU A 39 22.29 -29.39 -24.00
N VAL A 40 22.90 -28.26 -23.65
CA VAL A 40 23.81 -27.52 -24.53
C VAL A 40 25.19 -27.46 -23.87
N CYS A 41 26.21 -27.78 -24.64
CA CYS A 41 27.60 -27.58 -24.26
C CYS A 41 28.15 -26.38 -25.04
N ILE A 42 28.65 -25.36 -24.34
CA ILE A 42 29.20 -24.15 -24.92
C ILE A 42 30.62 -23.88 -24.41
N LYS A 43 31.47 -23.29 -25.26
CA LYS A 43 32.68 -22.59 -24.82
C LYS A 43 32.37 -21.11 -24.65
N VAL A 44 32.88 -20.50 -23.59
CA VAL A 44 32.68 -19.08 -23.28
C VAL A 44 34.02 -18.43 -22.94
N ALA A 45 34.19 -17.17 -23.35
CA ALA A 45 35.34 -16.34 -22.99
C ALA A 45 35.23 -15.85 -21.53
N LEU A 46 35.40 -16.78 -20.57
CA LEU A 46 35.48 -16.51 -19.13
C LEU A 46 36.83 -17.00 -18.60
N PHE A 47 37.55 -16.15 -17.88
CA PHE A 47 38.94 -16.39 -17.49
C PHE A 47 39.12 -16.51 -15.97
N THR A 48 38.15 -16.03 -15.18
CA THR A 48 38.22 -15.97 -13.72
C THR A 48 36.97 -16.57 -13.06
N PRO A 49 37.06 -17.07 -11.81
CA PRO A 49 35.89 -17.48 -11.04
C PRO A 49 34.86 -16.36 -10.83
N GLU A 50 35.31 -15.11 -10.76
CA GLU A 50 34.47 -13.92 -10.62
C GLU A 50 33.64 -13.67 -11.87
N GLU A 51 34.24 -13.76 -13.07
CA GLU A 51 33.51 -13.67 -14.34
C GLU A 51 32.48 -14.79 -14.49
N ILE A 52 32.77 -16.00 -14.00
CA ILE A 52 31.81 -17.11 -13.98
C ILE A 52 30.62 -16.78 -13.07
N GLN A 53 30.88 -16.17 -11.91
CA GLN A 53 29.81 -15.75 -11.02
C GLN A 53 28.93 -14.68 -11.68
N SER A 54 29.52 -13.68 -12.36
CA SER A 54 28.78 -12.68 -13.13
C SER A 54 27.99 -13.29 -14.29
N TRP A 55 28.53 -14.31 -14.97
CA TRP A 55 27.81 -15.03 -16.02
C TRP A 55 26.59 -15.79 -15.46
N VAL A 56 26.74 -16.45 -14.31
CA VAL A 56 25.62 -17.13 -13.63
C VAL A 56 24.58 -16.12 -13.16
N GLU A 57 24.97 -14.97 -12.60
CA GLU A 57 24.05 -13.90 -12.20
C GLU A 57 23.27 -13.34 -13.40
N ALA A 58 23.93 -13.12 -14.53
CA ALA A 58 23.27 -12.70 -15.77
C ALA A 58 22.31 -13.76 -16.31
N LEU A 59 22.64 -15.05 -16.17
CA LEU A 59 21.73 -16.13 -16.53
C LEU A 59 20.52 -16.16 -15.58
N GLU A 60 20.72 -16.03 -14.27
CA GLU A 60 19.65 -15.98 -13.26
C GLU A 60 18.66 -14.85 -13.52
N GLU A 61 19.14 -13.70 -13.99
CA GLU A 61 18.28 -12.59 -14.42
C GLU A 61 17.52 -12.94 -15.70
N LYS A 62 18.19 -13.54 -16.69
CA LYS A 62 17.54 -13.91 -17.95
C LYS A 62 16.43 -14.95 -17.76
N VAL A 63 16.65 -15.96 -16.91
CA VAL A 63 15.68 -17.04 -16.66
C VAL A 63 14.75 -16.78 -15.48
N GLN A 64 14.90 -15.64 -14.80
CA GLN A 64 14.10 -15.25 -13.62
C GLN A 64 14.07 -16.32 -12.51
N CYS A 65 15.18 -17.04 -12.32
CA CYS A 65 15.31 -18.13 -11.35
C CYS A 65 16.74 -18.24 -10.82
N CYS A 66 16.91 -18.57 -9.53
CA CYS A 66 18.24 -18.72 -8.93
C CYS A 66 18.77 -20.15 -8.99
N TYR A 67 20.10 -20.28 -9.07
CA TYR A 67 20.81 -21.55 -8.95
C TYR A 67 21.59 -21.67 -7.64
N SER A 68 21.43 -22.81 -7.00
CA SER A 68 22.15 -23.22 -5.80
C SER A 68 23.34 -24.11 -6.15
N ILE A 69 24.41 -24.05 -5.35
CA ILE A 69 25.58 -24.91 -5.54
C ILE A 69 25.21 -26.35 -5.21
N GLN A 70 25.30 -27.26 -6.18
CA GLN A 70 24.95 -28.66 -6.00
C GLN A 70 25.97 -29.40 -5.13
N THR A 71 27.27 -29.12 -5.31
CA THR A 71 28.35 -29.74 -4.53
C THR A 71 29.41 -28.71 -4.15
N THR A 72 29.76 -28.67 -2.88
CA THR A 72 30.78 -27.75 -2.32
C THR A 72 32.21 -28.33 -2.37
N ARG A 73 32.39 -29.53 -2.94
CA ARG A 73 33.71 -30.18 -3.04
C ARG A 73 34.63 -29.34 -3.95
N LYS A 74 35.87 -29.06 -3.48
CA LYS A 74 36.91 -28.42 -4.29
C LYS A 74 37.27 -29.35 -5.46
N CYS A 75 36.85 -29.00 -6.66
CA CYS A 75 37.18 -29.72 -7.89
C CYS A 75 38.25 -28.97 -8.70
N ALA A 76 39.30 -28.47 -8.05
CA ALA A 76 40.46 -27.85 -8.70
C ALA A 76 41.62 -28.85 -8.76
N GLY A 77 42.29 -28.92 -9.90
CA GLY A 77 43.38 -29.87 -10.14
C GLY A 77 44.45 -29.29 -11.06
N GLN A 78 45.36 -30.14 -11.54
CA GLN A 78 46.50 -29.71 -12.36
C GLN A 78 46.07 -29.11 -13.73
N LYS A 79 44.91 -29.53 -14.26
CA LYS A 79 44.37 -29.09 -15.56
C LYS A 79 43.15 -28.16 -15.44
N VAL A 80 42.45 -28.17 -14.31
CA VAL A 80 41.19 -27.44 -14.08
C VAL A 80 41.44 -26.38 -13.01
N LEU A 81 41.22 -25.12 -13.36
CA LEU A 81 41.39 -23.99 -12.45
C LEU A 81 40.19 -23.88 -11.50
N PHE A 82 38.98 -24.02 -12.06
CA PHE A 82 37.73 -23.92 -11.32
C PHE A 82 36.69 -24.87 -11.93
N ARG A 83 35.93 -25.57 -11.08
CA ARG A 83 34.80 -26.38 -11.50
C ARG A 83 33.71 -26.30 -10.46
N ARG A 84 32.49 -26.03 -10.90
CA ARG A 84 31.32 -25.95 -10.02
C ARG A 84 30.08 -26.45 -10.75
N ARG A 85 29.20 -27.11 -10.01
CA ARG A 85 27.86 -27.48 -10.50
C ARG A 85 26.83 -26.69 -9.74
N PHE A 86 25.87 -26.19 -10.49
CA PHE A 86 24.74 -25.43 -10.03
C PHE A 86 23.46 -26.18 -10.40
N GLN A 87 22.46 -26.11 -9.54
CA GLN A 87 21.14 -26.69 -9.78
C GLN A 87 20.08 -25.63 -9.48
N CYS A 88 18.97 -25.68 -10.20
CA CYS A 88 17.85 -24.79 -9.94
C CYS A 88 17.43 -24.86 -8.46
N GLN A 89 17.09 -23.71 -7.85
CA GLN A 89 16.63 -23.63 -6.46
C GLN A 89 15.36 -24.44 -6.17
N HIS A 90 14.58 -24.78 -7.21
CA HIS A 90 13.39 -25.61 -7.13
C HIS A 90 13.69 -27.12 -7.08
N LYS A 91 14.96 -27.48 -6.91
CA LYS A 91 15.39 -28.83 -6.57
C LYS A 91 15.95 -28.84 -5.15
N THR A 92 15.08 -29.07 -4.17
CA THR A 92 15.46 -29.18 -2.76
C THR A 92 15.58 -30.66 -2.35
N ARG A 93 16.15 -30.92 -1.16
CA ARG A 93 16.27 -32.27 -0.63
C ARG A 93 14.91 -32.71 -0.12
N ASP A 94 14.36 -33.80 -0.65
CA ASP A 94 13.07 -34.35 -0.23
C ASP A 94 13.08 -34.64 1.27
N LYS A 95 12.35 -33.83 2.04
CA LYS A 95 12.16 -34.05 3.48
C LYS A 95 10.80 -34.65 3.81
N ASN A 96 9.79 -34.54 2.93
CA ASN A 96 8.49 -35.23 3.04
C ASN A 96 7.73 -35.19 1.70
N LEU A 97 7.30 -36.35 1.19
CA LEU A 97 6.60 -36.47 -0.10
C LEU A 97 5.23 -35.77 -0.12
N TYR A 98 4.57 -35.64 1.04
CA TYR A 98 3.24 -35.03 1.19
C TYR A 98 3.23 -33.49 1.01
N GLN A 99 4.35 -32.80 1.23
CA GLN A 99 4.42 -31.34 1.05
C GLN A 99 4.66 -30.92 -0.41
N ASN A 100 5.15 -31.83 -1.25
CA ASN A 100 5.45 -31.57 -2.66
C ASN A 100 4.20 -31.56 -3.56
N SER A 101 3.04 -32.02 -3.07
CA SER A 101 1.78 -32.07 -3.83
C SER A 101 0.93 -30.81 -3.71
N LYS A 102 1.34 -29.81 -2.92
CA LYS A 102 0.66 -28.51 -2.83
C LYS A 102 1.07 -27.61 -3.99
N THR A 103 0.10 -26.99 -4.66
CA THR A 103 0.32 -25.92 -5.65
C THR A 103 1.14 -24.79 -5.01
N GLY A 104 2.18 -24.32 -5.71
CA GLY A 104 3.07 -23.25 -5.22
C GLY A 104 4.21 -23.68 -4.28
N SER A 105 4.46 -24.99 -4.10
CA SER A 105 5.61 -25.45 -3.30
C SER A 105 6.96 -25.06 -3.94
N ARG A 106 7.97 -24.77 -3.10
CA ARG A 106 9.31 -24.42 -3.59
C ARG A 106 9.96 -25.57 -4.36
N ASN A 107 9.64 -26.82 -4.06
CA ASN A 107 10.31 -27.99 -4.63
C ASN A 107 9.49 -28.62 -5.75
N THR A 108 9.83 -28.30 -7.00
CA THR A 108 9.24 -28.95 -8.17
C THR A 108 10.10 -30.10 -8.69
N ASN A 109 11.22 -30.42 -8.01
CA ASN A 109 12.25 -31.33 -8.51
C ASN A 109 12.76 -30.93 -9.91
N CYS A 110 12.98 -29.63 -10.09
CA CYS A 110 13.37 -29.05 -11.37
C CYS A 110 14.66 -29.70 -11.95
N PRO A 111 14.68 -30.12 -13.24
CA PRO A 111 15.84 -30.79 -13.82
C PRO A 111 16.94 -29.83 -14.28
N SER A 112 16.67 -28.53 -14.35
CA SER A 112 17.63 -27.52 -14.78
C SER A 112 18.90 -27.48 -13.90
N ARG A 113 20.05 -27.52 -14.58
CA ARG A 113 21.38 -27.55 -13.95
C ARG A 113 22.44 -26.96 -14.87
N ILE A 114 23.49 -26.42 -14.28
CA ILE A 114 24.64 -25.86 -14.99
C ILE A 114 25.91 -26.49 -14.43
N SER A 115 26.78 -27.00 -15.30
CA SER A 115 28.12 -27.43 -14.94
C SER A 115 29.13 -26.50 -15.59
N VAL A 116 29.93 -25.81 -14.80
CA VAL A 116 30.97 -24.90 -15.28
C VAL A 116 32.34 -25.51 -15.03
N CYS A 117 33.20 -25.48 -16.04
CA CYS A 117 34.60 -25.94 -15.96
C CYS A 117 35.53 -24.94 -16.65
N LEU A 118 36.37 -24.27 -15.84
CA LEU A 118 37.42 -23.37 -16.29
C LEU A 118 38.75 -24.11 -16.36
N MET A 119 39.32 -24.18 -17.55
CA MET A 119 40.57 -24.88 -17.82
C MET A 119 41.79 -24.00 -17.54
N ARG A 120 42.89 -24.58 -17.05
CA ARG A 120 44.16 -23.86 -16.92
C ARG A 120 44.80 -23.69 -18.31
N ILE A 121 45.08 -22.45 -18.69
CA ILE A 121 45.85 -22.14 -19.90
C ILE A 121 47.33 -22.45 -19.59
N GLN A 122 47.88 -23.50 -20.20
CA GLN A 122 49.29 -23.91 -20.03
C GLN A 122 49.97 -24.05 -21.39
N LYS A 123 51.26 -23.69 -21.48
CA LYS A 123 52.05 -23.77 -22.73
C LYS A 123 52.25 -25.20 -23.26
N LYS A 124 52.09 -26.23 -22.43
CA LYS A 124 52.25 -27.65 -22.82
C LYS A 124 51.07 -28.48 -22.30
N PHE A 125 50.11 -28.79 -23.16
CA PHE A 125 48.99 -29.67 -22.83
C PHE A 125 49.28 -31.10 -23.35
N ARG A 126 49.26 -32.11 -22.46
CA ARG A 126 49.37 -33.53 -22.83
C ARG A 126 47.98 -34.17 -22.82
N GLY A 127 47.21 -33.98 -23.89
CA GLY A 127 45.85 -34.50 -24.08
C GLY A 127 45.38 -34.33 -25.53
N ARG A 128 44.32 -35.05 -25.92
CA ARG A 128 43.77 -35.02 -27.30
C ARG A 128 43.19 -33.66 -27.70
N ASP A 129 42.60 -32.91 -26.75
CA ASP A 129 42.01 -31.59 -26.99
C ASP A 129 42.60 -30.54 -26.04
N PRO A 130 43.51 -29.66 -26.50
CA PRO A 130 44.01 -28.55 -25.71
C PRO A 130 42.93 -27.49 -25.44
N PRO A 131 42.93 -26.83 -24.26
CA PRO A 131 41.98 -25.77 -23.95
C PRO A 131 42.22 -24.59 -24.90
N ASP A 132 41.13 -24.03 -25.41
CA ASP A 132 41.15 -22.85 -26.28
C ASP A 132 41.60 -21.64 -25.45
N PRO A 133 42.74 -21.00 -25.77
CA PRO A 133 43.23 -19.85 -25.01
C PRO A 133 42.28 -18.65 -25.05
N THR A 134 41.39 -18.58 -26.05
CA THR A 134 40.44 -17.47 -26.23
C THR A 134 39.10 -17.71 -25.54
N MET A 135 38.72 -18.98 -25.33
CA MET A 135 37.49 -19.40 -24.64
C MET A 135 37.77 -20.61 -23.73
N PRO A 136 38.47 -20.39 -22.60
CA PRO A 136 38.97 -21.48 -21.75
C PRO A 136 37.90 -22.10 -20.84
N CYS A 137 36.69 -21.52 -20.79
CA CYS A 137 35.59 -22.01 -19.96
C CYS A 137 34.60 -22.83 -20.78
N ILE A 138 34.26 -24.02 -20.28
CA ILE A 138 33.23 -24.89 -20.83
C ILE A 138 32.04 -24.89 -19.88
N ILE A 139 30.84 -24.71 -20.43
CA ILE A 139 29.58 -24.72 -19.69
C ILE A 139 28.66 -25.77 -20.31
N ASP A 140 28.21 -26.72 -19.49
CA ASP A 140 27.13 -27.64 -19.83
C ASP A 140 25.86 -27.12 -19.15
N TYR A 141 24.85 -26.74 -19.93
CA TYR A 141 23.59 -26.20 -19.43
C TYR A 141 22.41 -27.08 -19.87
N VAL A 142 21.65 -27.59 -18.90
CA VAL A 142 20.37 -28.26 -19.13
C VAL A 142 19.25 -27.22 -19.03
N ILE A 143 18.73 -26.79 -20.18
CA ILE A 143 17.67 -25.80 -20.34
C ILE A 143 16.32 -26.51 -20.23
N SER A 144 15.93 -26.86 -19.01
CA SER A 144 14.65 -27.52 -18.76
C SER A 144 14.11 -27.15 -17.37
N HIS A 145 13.18 -26.21 -17.36
CA HIS A 145 12.42 -25.84 -16.17
C HIS A 145 11.03 -26.47 -16.24
N ASN A 146 10.55 -27.01 -15.12
CA ASN A 146 9.20 -27.55 -14.98
C ASN A 146 8.31 -26.66 -14.10
N HIS A 147 8.68 -25.40 -14.01
CA HIS A 147 7.99 -24.35 -13.28
C HIS A 147 8.06 -23.09 -14.15
N THR A 148 7.06 -22.23 -14.06
CA THR A 148 7.08 -20.95 -14.77
C THR A 148 8.01 -19.95 -14.07
N PRO A 149 8.52 -18.93 -14.78
CA PRO A 149 9.24 -17.81 -14.19
C PRO A 149 8.46 -17.11 -13.07
N GLU A 150 7.17 -16.86 -13.28
CA GLU A 150 6.28 -16.17 -12.33
C GLU A 150 6.19 -16.88 -10.97
N LEU A 151 6.10 -18.22 -10.97
CA LEU A 151 6.09 -18.97 -9.73
C LEU A 151 7.48 -19.04 -9.08
N ALA A 152 8.55 -18.82 -9.84
CA ALA A 152 9.94 -18.92 -9.38
C ALA A 152 10.48 -17.61 -8.77
N VAL A 153 10.04 -16.45 -9.26
CA VAL A 153 10.52 -15.13 -8.81
C VAL A 153 10.34 -14.91 -7.30
N ARG A 154 9.27 -15.46 -6.71
CA ARG A 154 9.01 -15.39 -5.27
C ARG A 154 10.01 -16.13 -4.39
N PHE A 155 10.85 -16.98 -4.97
CA PHE A 155 11.87 -17.73 -4.22
C PHE A 155 13.30 -17.24 -4.49
N ARG A 156 13.47 -16.26 -5.40
CA ARG A 156 14.78 -15.70 -5.75
C ARG A 156 15.51 -15.19 -4.51
N ARG A 157 16.85 -15.20 -4.58
CA ARG A 157 17.69 -14.62 -3.54
C ARG A 157 17.52 -13.10 -3.56
N VAL A 158 17.42 -12.50 -2.38
CA VAL A 158 17.36 -11.03 -2.24
C VAL A 158 18.66 -10.45 -2.79
N HIS A 159 18.54 -9.44 -3.64
CA HIS A 159 19.68 -8.79 -4.27
C HIS A 159 20.56 -8.09 -3.23
N LYS A 160 21.88 -8.01 -3.47
CA LYS A 160 22.86 -7.43 -2.52
C LYS A 160 22.51 -5.99 -2.15
N ASN A 161 22.09 -5.18 -3.13
CA ASN A 161 21.73 -3.78 -2.90
C ASN A 161 20.51 -3.64 -1.98
N VAL A 162 19.52 -4.53 -2.14
CA VAL A 162 18.33 -4.56 -1.27
C VAL A 162 18.71 -4.98 0.13
N HIS A 163 19.61 -5.97 0.28
CA HIS A 163 20.12 -6.39 1.58
C HIS A 163 20.88 -5.29 2.33
N GLU A 164 21.78 -4.58 1.64
CA GLU A 164 22.50 -3.45 2.25
C GLU A 164 21.56 -2.30 2.62
N LYS A 165 20.52 -2.07 1.81
CA LYS A 165 19.47 -1.11 2.16
C LYS A 165 18.72 -1.49 3.43
N ILE A 166 18.34 -2.76 3.59
CA ILE A 166 17.68 -3.25 4.82
C ILE A 166 18.56 -2.97 6.04
N LYS A 167 19.87 -3.23 5.95
CA LYS A 167 20.80 -2.90 7.05
C LYS A 167 20.85 -1.40 7.34
N GLN A 168 20.87 -0.56 6.32
CA GLN A 168 20.83 0.89 6.50
C GLN A 168 19.56 1.33 7.21
N LEU A 169 18.40 0.78 6.83
CA LEU A 169 17.13 1.05 7.50
C LEU A 169 17.17 0.63 8.98
N PHE A 170 17.74 -0.53 9.30
CA PHE A 170 17.90 -0.96 10.69
C PHE A 170 18.82 -0.03 11.49
N ALA A 171 19.91 0.44 10.89
CA ALA A 171 20.81 1.41 11.50
C ALA A 171 20.15 2.79 11.73
N ILE A 172 19.12 3.13 10.96
CA ILE A 172 18.32 4.35 11.16
C ILE A 172 17.31 4.17 12.30
N GLY A 173 16.88 2.94 12.60
CA GLY A 173 15.88 2.65 13.63
C GLY A 173 14.63 1.96 13.12
N TYR A 174 14.58 1.53 11.86
CA TYR A 174 13.48 0.72 11.35
C TYR A 174 13.52 -0.70 11.94
N ASN A 175 12.35 -1.23 12.28
CA ASN A 175 12.19 -2.65 12.61
C ASN A 175 11.90 -3.47 11.33
N ALA A 176 11.85 -4.80 11.47
CA ALA A 176 11.61 -5.70 10.34
C ALA A 176 10.34 -5.37 9.52
N SER A 177 9.23 -5.09 10.20
CA SER A 177 7.94 -4.82 9.55
C SER A 177 7.93 -3.47 8.85
N THR A 178 8.44 -2.43 9.53
CA THR A 178 8.46 -1.05 9.02
C THR A 178 9.47 -0.89 7.88
N ALA A 179 10.62 -1.57 7.94
CA ALA A 179 11.57 -1.63 6.82
C ALA A 179 10.96 -2.31 5.57
N TYR A 180 10.17 -3.36 5.76
CA TYR A 180 9.45 -4.01 4.67
C TYR A 180 8.42 -3.07 4.01
N GLU A 181 7.62 -2.37 4.82
CA GLU A 181 6.66 -1.37 4.30
C GLU A 181 7.35 -0.19 3.62
N TYR A 182 8.51 0.26 4.12
CA TYR A 182 9.33 1.29 3.48
C TYR A 182 9.77 0.88 2.06
N ILE A 183 10.29 -0.35 1.90
CA ILE A 183 10.74 -0.87 0.59
C ILE A 183 9.56 -0.94 -0.38
N LYS A 184 8.39 -1.42 0.07
CA LYS A 184 7.19 -1.44 -0.77
C LYS A 184 6.74 -0.05 -1.19
N PHE A 185 6.79 0.92 -0.28
CA PHE A 185 6.47 2.30 -0.59
C PHE A 185 7.39 2.85 -1.68
N GLU A 186 8.69 2.63 -1.54
CA GLU A 186 9.65 3.09 -2.52
C GLU A 186 9.48 2.43 -3.90
N LEU A 187 9.23 1.11 -3.94
CA LEU A 187 8.96 0.42 -5.20
C LEU A 187 7.70 0.97 -5.87
N GLN A 188 6.65 1.26 -5.08
CA GLN A 188 5.43 1.86 -5.60
C GLN A 188 5.68 3.27 -6.16
N LEU A 189 6.48 4.07 -5.47
CA LEU A 189 6.79 5.44 -5.87
C LEU A 189 7.60 5.47 -7.18
N ASN A 190 8.61 4.62 -7.26
CA ASN A 190 9.57 4.61 -8.37
C ASN A 190 9.02 3.88 -9.60
N ASN A 191 8.18 2.87 -9.40
CA ASN A 191 7.72 1.96 -10.45
C ASN A 191 6.22 1.62 -10.29
N PRO A 192 5.32 2.61 -10.36
CA PRO A 192 3.90 2.38 -10.12
C PRO A 192 3.30 1.36 -11.11
N GLU A 193 3.60 1.47 -12.40
CA GLU A 193 3.00 0.60 -13.44
C GLU A 193 3.39 -0.87 -13.28
N THR A 194 4.62 -1.16 -12.87
CA THR A 194 5.14 -2.53 -12.70
C THR A 194 5.16 -2.95 -11.23
N TYR A 195 4.53 -2.21 -10.32
CA TYR A 195 4.65 -2.41 -8.88
C TYR A 195 4.21 -3.81 -8.45
N GLU A 196 3.12 -4.33 -9.01
CA GLU A 196 2.58 -5.65 -8.67
C GLU A 196 3.56 -6.78 -9.03
N ASP A 197 4.25 -6.67 -10.16
CA ASP A 197 5.29 -7.64 -10.56
C ASP A 197 6.52 -7.57 -9.65
N LEU A 198 6.90 -6.34 -9.26
CA LEU A 198 8.08 -6.09 -8.43
C LEU A 198 7.91 -6.61 -7.00
N ILE A 199 6.71 -6.53 -6.43
CA ILE A 199 6.46 -7.03 -5.06
C ILE A 199 6.48 -8.56 -4.97
N VAL A 200 6.15 -9.26 -6.06
CA VAL A 200 6.21 -10.73 -6.14
C VAL A 200 7.66 -11.21 -6.30
N ASN A 201 8.51 -10.40 -6.93
CA ASN A 201 9.92 -10.74 -7.12
C ASN A 201 10.74 -10.56 -5.84
N ARG A 202 11.04 -11.68 -5.18
CA ARG A 202 11.80 -11.72 -3.92
C ARG A 202 13.21 -11.13 -4.01
N SER A 203 13.80 -11.07 -5.21
CA SER A 203 15.10 -10.42 -5.42
C SER A 203 15.04 -8.91 -5.13
N ILE A 204 13.90 -8.30 -5.44
CA ILE A 204 13.66 -6.86 -5.40
C ILE A 204 12.89 -6.50 -4.13
N CYS A 205 11.76 -7.14 -3.89
CA CYS A 205 10.96 -6.98 -2.66
C CYS A 205 11.17 -8.20 -1.75
N PRO A 206 11.95 -8.08 -0.66
CA PRO A 206 12.18 -9.20 0.26
C PRO A 206 10.86 -9.62 0.94
N ASP A 207 10.73 -10.89 1.30
CA ASP A 207 9.60 -11.34 2.11
C ASP A 207 9.72 -10.87 3.58
N ARG A 208 8.59 -10.78 4.27
CA ARG A 208 8.55 -10.32 5.68
C ARG A 208 9.47 -11.15 6.58
N ASN A 209 9.52 -12.48 6.42
CA ASN A 209 10.36 -13.35 7.24
C ASN A 209 11.85 -13.10 7.04
N TYR A 210 12.27 -12.75 5.82
CA TYR A 210 13.64 -12.34 5.54
C TYR A 210 14.05 -11.09 6.34
N CYS A 211 13.18 -10.08 6.36
CA CYS A 211 13.40 -8.86 7.16
C CYS A 211 13.50 -9.19 8.66
N HIS A 212 12.60 -10.02 9.21
CA HIS A 212 12.64 -10.42 10.63
C HIS A 212 13.92 -11.15 11.00
N ARG A 213 14.33 -12.13 10.18
CA ARG A 213 15.55 -12.91 10.45
C ARG A 213 16.79 -12.01 10.50
N TRP A 214 16.89 -11.07 9.58
CA TRP A 214 18.04 -10.16 9.53
C TRP A 214 17.97 -9.06 10.56
N TYR A 215 16.80 -8.58 10.93
CA TYR A 215 16.64 -7.66 12.06
C TYR A 215 17.13 -8.31 13.35
N ASN A 216 16.72 -9.55 13.63
CA ASN A 216 17.18 -10.30 14.80
C ASN A 216 18.71 -10.53 14.78
N THR A 217 19.30 -10.66 13.59
CA THR A 217 20.76 -10.78 13.44
C THR A 217 21.44 -9.43 13.72
N PHE A 218 20.89 -8.35 13.16
CA PHE A 218 21.39 -6.99 13.35
C PHE A 218 21.37 -6.57 14.83
N ILE A 219 20.26 -6.82 15.53
CA ILE A 219 20.10 -6.53 16.96
C ILE A 219 21.08 -7.32 17.81
N LYS A 220 21.37 -8.58 17.46
CA LYS A 220 22.40 -9.38 18.15
C LYS A 220 23.81 -8.81 17.97
N GLU A 221 24.09 -8.21 16.81
CA GLU A 221 25.41 -7.65 16.48
C GLU A 221 25.61 -6.21 17.00
N HIS A 222 24.57 -5.37 16.97
CA HIS A 222 24.67 -3.93 17.22
C HIS A 222 23.94 -3.47 18.49
N GLY A 223 23.14 -4.34 19.11
CA GLY A 223 22.24 -3.97 20.19
C GLY A 223 20.91 -3.40 19.69
N ALA A 224 19.92 -3.35 20.57
CA ALA A 224 18.67 -2.66 20.30
C ALA A 224 18.88 -1.15 20.41
N ILE A 225 18.28 -0.40 19.48
CA ILE A 225 18.23 1.06 19.57
C ILE A 225 17.24 1.41 20.68
N ASP A 226 17.70 2.21 21.64
CA ASP A 226 16.83 2.77 22.66
C ASP A 226 16.04 3.93 22.07
N PHE A 227 14.76 3.71 21.80
CA PHE A 227 13.86 4.71 21.23
C PHE A 227 13.40 5.75 22.26
N THR A 228 13.69 5.55 23.57
CA THR A 228 13.42 6.55 24.61
C THR A 228 14.45 7.67 24.62
N ASP A 229 15.64 7.42 24.04
CA ASP A 229 16.70 8.40 23.95
C ASP A 229 16.47 9.39 22.80
N LYS A 230 15.96 10.57 23.17
CA LYS A 230 15.76 11.70 22.26
C LYS A 230 17.07 12.21 21.63
N SER A 231 18.24 11.90 22.20
CA SER A 231 19.54 12.35 21.68
C SER A 231 19.81 11.83 20.26
N PHE A 232 19.36 10.61 19.96
CA PHE A 232 19.49 10.03 18.63
C PHE A 232 18.69 10.83 17.58
N LEU A 233 17.45 11.19 17.92
CA LEU A 233 16.59 11.97 17.04
C LEU A 233 17.15 13.39 16.83
N ILE A 234 17.60 14.06 17.90
CA ILE A 234 18.23 15.39 17.81
C ILE A 234 19.41 15.34 16.84
N LYS A 235 20.32 14.38 17.03
CA LYS A 235 21.49 14.21 16.16
C LYS A 235 21.08 13.97 14.71
N LYS A 236 20.03 13.18 14.44
CA LYS A 236 19.53 12.93 13.09
C LYS A 236 18.97 14.18 12.42
N LEU A 237 18.25 15.01 13.16
CA LEU A 237 17.73 16.28 12.68
C LEU A 237 18.86 17.28 12.37
N GLU A 238 19.89 17.33 13.22
CA GLU A 238 21.10 18.14 12.99
C GLU A 238 21.91 17.67 11.77
N GLU A 239 22.08 16.35 11.61
CA GLU A 239 22.69 15.73 10.43
C GLU A 239 21.94 16.14 9.15
N TYR A 240 20.61 16.12 9.19
CA TYR A 240 19.77 16.55 8.06
C TYR A 240 19.92 18.04 7.74
N ASN A 241 19.84 18.91 8.74
CA ASN A 241 20.04 20.36 8.57
C ASN A 241 21.43 20.66 7.97
N THR A 242 22.46 19.98 8.46
CA THR A 242 23.84 20.11 7.95
C THR A 242 23.93 19.65 6.50
N LYS A 243 23.29 18.52 6.15
CA LYS A 243 23.25 17.99 4.78
C LYS A 243 22.56 18.95 3.81
N MET A 244 21.49 19.62 4.25
CA MET A 244 20.75 20.57 3.41
C MET A 244 21.42 21.94 3.32
N GLY A 245 22.33 22.27 4.24
CA GLY A 245 22.97 23.58 4.29
C GLY A 245 22.05 24.70 4.79
N GLU A 246 20.89 24.34 5.34
CA GLU A 246 19.92 25.26 5.94
C GLU A 246 19.14 24.58 7.08
N ILE A 247 18.55 25.39 7.96
CA ILE A 247 17.74 24.88 9.07
C ILE A 247 16.36 24.51 8.53
N CYS A 248 16.13 23.22 8.31
CA CYS A 248 14.86 22.66 7.83
C CYS A 248 14.01 22.08 8.95
N THR A 249 14.65 21.73 10.07
CA THR A 249 14.00 21.04 11.17
C THR A 249 14.38 21.68 12.49
N LYS A 250 13.45 21.69 13.44
CA LYS A 250 13.67 22.10 14.83
C LYS A 250 13.02 21.10 15.77
N ILE A 251 13.65 20.91 16.93
CA ILE A 251 13.09 20.14 18.04
C ILE A 251 13.23 20.96 19.30
N GLU A 252 12.18 20.96 20.12
CA GLU A 252 12.19 21.58 21.44
C GLU A 252 11.53 20.62 22.43
N SER A 253 12.08 20.54 23.65
CA SER A 253 11.51 19.75 24.74
C SER A 253 10.96 20.68 25.82
N THR A 254 9.75 20.42 26.29
CA THR A 254 9.10 21.15 27.37
C THR A 254 8.79 20.14 28.48
N GLY A 255 9.76 19.91 29.37
CA GLY A 255 9.67 18.80 30.34
C GLY A 255 9.80 17.44 29.65
N GLU A 256 8.83 16.55 29.88
CA GLU A 256 8.76 15.24 29.21
C GLU A 256 8.21 15.34 27.77
N ASP A 257 7.46 16.40 27.49
CA ASP A 257 6.86 16.67 26.19
C ASP A 257 7.87 17.21 25.17
N PHE A 258 7.58 16.99 23.90
CA PHE A 258 8.43 17.47 22.81
C PHE A 258 7.61 17.97 21.63
N ILE A 259 8.24 18.87 20.88
CA ILE A 259 7.75 19.41 19.62
C ILE A 259 8.82 19.22 18.57
N ILE A 260 8.47 18.64 17.43
CA ILE A 260 9.37 18.55 16.27
C ILE A 260 8.68 19.22 15.09
N VAL A 261 9.37 20.15 14.44
CA VAL A 261 8.86 20.84 13.26
C VAL A 261 9.73 20.51 12.07
N LEU A 262 9.09 20.09 10.98
CA LEU A 262 9.72 19.76 9.71
C LEU A 262 9.23 20.71 8.61
N CYS A 263 10.16 21.41 7.98
CA CYS A 263 9.93 22.20 6.78
C CYS A 263 11.15 22.06 5.84
N PRO A 264 11.23 20.95 5.09
CA PRO A 264 12.25 20.73 4.06
C PRO A 264 12.32 21.88 3.04
N PRO A 265 13.42 21.98 2.25
CA PRO A 265 13.60 23.07 1.28
C PRO A 265 12.45 23.18 0.27
N LEU A 266 11.87 22.03 -0.11
CA LEU A 266 10.70 21.97 -0.99
C LEU A 266 9.51 22.75 -0.43
N PHE A 267 9.22 22.60 0.86
CA PHE A 267 8.04 23.20 1.51
C PHE A 267 8.21 24.72 1.66
N LYS A 268 9.42 25.16 1.98
CA LYS A 268 9.77 26.59 1.99
C LYS A 268 9.57 27.24 0.61
N ARG A 269 9.94 26.55 -0.47
CA ARG A 269 9.69 27.03 -1.84
C ARG A 269 8.21 27.06 -2.18
N ILE A 270 7.41 26.10 -1.69
CA ILE A 270 5.95 26.12 -1.84
C ILE A 270 5.38 27.39 -1.18
N HIS A 271 5.75 27.67 0.08
CA HIS A 271 5.37 28.92 0.75
C HIS A 271 5.73 30.18 -0.04
N ALA A 272 6.95 30.23 -0.58
CA ALA A 272 7.45 31.41 -1.30
C ALA A 272 6.83 31.63 -2.68
N HIS A 273 6.25 30.60 -3.30
CA HIS A 273 5.88 30.62 -4.72
C HIS A 273 4.43 30.29 -5.02
N ILE A 274 3.72 29.59 -4.13
CA ILE A 274 2.32 29.20 -4.32
C ILE A 274 1.41 30.21 -3.61
N LYS A 275 0.75 31.06 -4.40
CA LYS A 275 -0.18 32.10 -3.91
C LYS A 275 -1.34 31.51 -3.11
N ALA A 276 -1.83 30.33 -3.50
CA ALA A 276 -2.86 29.60 -2.79
C ALA A 276 -2.56 29.39 -1.29
N SER A 277 -1.28 29.35 -0.90
CA SER A 277 -0.89 29.25 0.52
C SER A 277 -1.26 30.48 1.35
N SER A 278 -1.52 31.63 0.72
CA SER A 278 -2.04 32.85 1.37
C SER A 278 -3.57 32.93 1.38
N GLU A 279 -4.23 32.04 0.63
CA GLU A 279 -5.67 32.03 0.42
C GLU A 279 -6.29 30.97 1.31
N VAL A 280 -5.87 29.71 1.13
CA VAL A 280 -6.44 28.55 1.83
C VAL A 280 -5.36 27.59 2.28
N VAL A 281 -5.42 27.21 3.56
CA VAL A 281 -4.54 26.21 4.16
C VAL A 281 -5.38 25.16 4.90
N PHE A 282 -5.14 23.90 4.58
CA PHE A 282 -5.69 22.76 5.30
C PHE A 282 -4.73 22.36 6.41
N MET A 283 -5.20 22.24 7.64
CA MET A 283 -4.46 21.64 8.74
C MET A 283 -5.16 20.38 9.19
N ALA A 284 -4.40 19.28 9.28
CA ALA A 284 -4.96 17.99 9.64
C ALA A 284 -4.04 17.23 10.60
N ALA A 285 -4.61 16.80 11.72
CA ALA A 285 -3.97 15.89 12.64
C ALA A 285 -3.99 14.44 12.14
N ILE A 286 -2.90 13.74 12.40
CA ILE A 286 -2.73 12.31 12.17
C ILE A 286 -2.10 11.71 13.42
N ASN A 287 -2.62 10.55 13.83
CA ASN A 287 -2.01 9.74 14.88
C ASN A 287 -0.90 8.89 14.20
N PRO A 288 0.38 9.20 14.44
CA PRO A 288 1.48 8.53 13.78
C PRO A 288 1.76 7.14 14.37
N ALA A 289 1.43 6.92 15.64
CA ALA A 289 1.57 5.64 16.32
C ALA A 289 0.46 5.50 17.36
N ASP A 290 -0.25 4.37 17.36
CA ASP A 290 -1.31 4.08 18.34
C ASP A 290 -0.78 3.88 19.78
N GLN A 291 0.54 3.99 20.01
CA GLN A 291 1.20 3.58 21.26
C GLN A 291 1.64 4.72 22.18
N ASP A 292 1.87 5.95 21.69
CA ASP A 292 2.57 7.01 22.47
C ASP A 292 1.77 8.33 22.64
N GLY A 293 0.52 8.40 22.19
CA GLY A 293 -0.32 9.62 22.30
C GLY A 293 0.12 10.81 21.43
N SER A 294 1.24 10.69 20.71
CA SER A 294 1.78 11.74 19.84
C SER A 294 0.86 12.07 18.67
N LYS A 295 0.93 13.30 18.18
CA LYS A 295 0.16 13.82 17.05
C LYS A 295 1.06 14.44 16.01
N ALA A 296 0.70 14.26 14.75
CA ALA A 296 1.36 14.86 13.60
C ALA A 296 0.38 15.76 12.87
N PHE A 297 0.59 17.07 12.92
CA PHE A 297 -0.21 18.05 12.22
C PHE A 297 0.44 18.39 10.88
N PHE A 298 -0.30 18.14 9.79
CA PHE A 298 0.12 18.44 8.44
C PHE A 298 -0.55 19.71 7.97
N MET A 299 0.23 20.66 7.45
CA MET A 299 -0.28 21.86 6.78
C MET A 299 -0.13 21.69 5.27
N LEU A 300 -1.22 21.88 4.53
CA LEU A 300 -1.28 21.70 3.09
C LEU A 300 -2.00 22.89 2.44
N THR A 301 -1.71 23.16 1.17
CA THR A 301 -2.46 24.12 0.35
C THR A 301 -2.84 23.48 -0.99
N HIS A 302 -3.81 24.06 -1.70
CA HIS A 302 -4.22 23.57 -3.01
C HIS A 302 -3.27 24.09 -4.11
N SER A 303 -3.25 23.39 -5.25
CA SER A 303 -2.58 23.81 -6.49
C SER A 303 -3.19 23.03 -7.66
N GLU A 304 -2.81 23.40 -8.88
CA GLU A 304 -3.22 22.76 -10.13
C GLU A 304 -2.70 21.32 -10.24
N CYS A 305 -1.69 20.94 -9.45
CA CYS A 305 -1.22 19.55 -9.35
C CYS A 305 -1.77 18.82 -8.12
N GLY A 306 -2.79 19.38 -7.45
CA GLY A 306 -3.42 18.92 -6.21
C GLY A 306 -2.78 19.53 -4.95
N THR A 307 -2.95 18.89 -3.79
CA THR A 307 -2.45 19.47 -2.53
C THR A 307 -0.94 19.42 -2.41
N LEU A 308 -0.35 20.50 -1.91
CA LEU A 308 1.08 20.65 -1.67
C LEU A 308 1.38 20.91 -0.18
N PRO A 309 2.46 20.33 0.38
CA PRO A 309 2.78 20.47 1.79
C PRO A 309 3.48 21.79 2.13
N LEU A 310 3.09 22.37 3.26
CA LEU A 310 3.60 23.61 3.81
C LEU A 310 4.49 23.36 5.04
N GLY A 311 4.13 22.39 5.87
CA GLY A 311 4.86 22.08 7.10
C GLY A 311 4.27 20.89 7.84
N ILE A 312 5.08 20.29 8.72
CA ILE A 312 4.64 19.20 9.59
C ILE A 312 5.08 19.52 11.02
N ILE A 313 4.16 19.40 11.97
CA ILE A 313 4.41 19.62 13.39
C ILE A 313 4.07 18.35 14.14
N PHE A 314 5.03 17.83 14.90
CA PHE A 314 4.83 16.74 15.83
C PHE A 314 4.73 17.27 17.23
N THR A 315 3.77 16.77 17.99
CA THR A 315 3.66 16.98 19.43
C THR A 315 3.56 15.63 20.12
N SER A 316 4.11 15.52 21.33
CA SER A 316 3.98 14.33 22.18
C SER A 316 2.55 14.14 22.70
N VAL A 317 1.83 15.24 22.91
CA VAL A 317 0.43 15.26 23.36
C VAL A 317 -0.39 16.26 22.54
N GLU A 318 -1.70 16.06 22.50
CA GLU A 318 -2.66 16.97 21.86
C GLU A 318 -3.00 18.13 22.81
N ASP A 319 -2.06 19.05 23.00
CA ASP A 319 -2.23 20.26 23.83
C ASP A 319 -2.15 21.52 22.94
N PRO A 320 -3.17 22.41 22.96
CA PRO A 320 -3.14 23.67 22.23
C PRO A 320 -1.87 24.48 22.42
N GLN A 321 -1.26 24.50 23.62
CA GLN A 321 -0.04 25.29 23.87
C GLN A 321 1.18 24.73 23.12
N LEU A 322 1.30 23.41 23.05
CA LEU A 322 2.35 22.77 22.24
C LEU A 322 2.14 23.03 20.74
N VAL A 323 0.88 23.01 20.27
CA VAL A 323 0.57 23.32 18.86
C VAL A 323 0.93 24.77 18.53
N ILE A 324 0.57 25.74 19.39
CA ILE A 324 0.95 27.16 19.23
C ILE A 324 2.47 27.28 19.12
N LYS A 325 3.21 26.66 20.03
CA LYS A 325 4.68 26.70 20.05
C LYS A 325 5.27 26.05 18.80
N GLY A 326 4.69 24.94 18.32
CA GLY A 326 5.03 24.32 17.04
C GLY A 326 4.79 25.24 15.84
N LEU A 327 3.67 25.96 15.80
CA LEU A 327 3.38 26.94 14.74
C LEU A 327 4.36 28.12 14.78
N GLN A 328 4.75 28.59 15.97
CA GLN A 328 5.80 29.61 16.12
C GLN A 328 7.15 29.13 15.61
N MET A 329 7.53 27.89 15.95
CA MET A 329 8.73 27.24 15.44
C MET A 329 8.69 27.13 13.91
N LEU A 330 7.56 26.74 13.32
CA LEU A 330 7.37 26.68 11.88
C LEU A 330 7.50 28.06 11.22
N LYS A 331 6.83 29.09 11.76
CA LYS A 331 6.96 30.48 11.30
C LYS A 331 8.41 30.94 11.31
N SER A 332 9.15 30.62 12.37
CA SER A 332 10.58 30.97 12.48
C SER A 332 11.49 30.21 11.50
N LEU A 333 11.09 29.02 11.02
CA LEU A 333 11.84 28.23 10.05
C LEU A 333 11.70 28.78 8.62
N ILE A 334 10.52 29.30 8.30
CA ILE A 334 10.18 29.81 6.97
C ILE A 334 10.54 31.29 6.84
N GLY A 335 10.31 32.07 7.90
CA GLY A 335 10.52 33.52 7.92
C GLY A 335 9.46 34.27 7.10
N VAL A 336 9.87 35.40 6.51
CA VAL A 336 8.99 36.33 5.79
C VAL A 336 8.32 35.73 4.55
N ALA A 337 8.73 34.55 4.09
CA ALA A 337 8.13 33.88 2.94
C ALA A 337 6.86 33.08 3.30
N MET A 338 6.52 32.95 4.58
CA MET A 338 5.37 32.16 5.02
C MET A 338 4.09 32.68 4.38
N PHE A 339 3.26 31.74 3.90
CA PHE A 339 2.00 32.01 3.19
C PHE A 339 2.11 33.07 2.09
N TYR A 340 3.04 32.90 1.16
CA TYR A 340 3.30 33.87 0.08
C TYR A 340 3.61 35.29 0.58
N GLY A 341 4.21 35.39 1.77
CA GLY A 341 4.55 36.66 2.40
C GLY A 341 3.44 37.31 3.23
N LYS A 342 2.33 36.62 3.46
CA LYS A 342 1.22 37.11 4.29
C LYS A 342 1.45 36.76 5.76
N GLU A 343 2.08 37.66 6.50
CA GLU A 343 2.47 37.42 7.90
C GLU A 343 1.27 37.25 8.85
N GLU A 344 0.11 37.83 8.51
CA GLU A 344 -1.13 37.74 9.27
C GLU A 344 -1.83 36.38 9.11
N GLY A 345 -1.31 35.49 8.26
CA GLY A 345 -1.87 34.17 8.00
C GLY A 345 -2.68 34.10 6.71
N PRO A 346 -3.08 32.90 6.25
CA PRO A 346 -3.93 32.74 5.07
C PRO A 346 -5.29 33.39 5.29
N GLY A 347 -6.07 33.61 4.23
CA GLY A 347 -7.43 34.10 4.41
C GLY A 347 -8.38 33.08 5.07
N LEU A 348 -8.12 31.79 4.87
CA LEU A 348 -8.90 30.69 5.40
C LEU A 348 -8.01 29.51 5.84
N PHE A 349 -8.28 28.99 7.03
CA PHE A 349 -7.87 27.68 7.49
C PHE A 349 -9.05 26.72 7.45
N VAL A 350 -8.83 25.51 6.92
CA VAL A 350 -9.77 24.39 6.99
C VAL A 350 -9.17 23.31 7.88
N VAL A 351 -9.89 22.93 8.94
CA VAL A 351 -9.37 22.05 9.99
C VAL A 351 -10.31 20.88 10.30
N ASP A 352 -9.78 19.82 10.91
CA ASP A 352 -10.61 18.76 11.48
C ASP A 352 -11.38 19.35 12.71
N ASP A 353 -12.44 18.69 13.23
CA ASP A 353 -13.08 19.12 14.49
C ASP A 353 -12.14 18.81 15.69
N CYS A 354 -11.08 19.61 15.79
CA CYS A 354 -10.03 19.53 16.79
C CYS A 354 -9.94 20.88 17.52
N GLU A 355 -10.21 20.86 18.82
CA GLU A 355 -10.16 22.05 19.67
C GLU A 355 -8.73 22.64 19.74
N ALA A 356 -7.71 21.78 19.78
CA ALA A 356 -6.32 22.21 19.83
C ALA A 356 -5.89 22.98 18.57
N GLU A 357 -6.32 22.52 17.38
CA GLU A 357 -6.08 23.24 16.12
C GLU A 357 -6.77 24.60 16.11
N GLN A 358 -8.05 24.65 16.51
CA GLN A 358 -8.82 25.89 16.55
C GLN A 358 -8.20 26.93 17.46
N ILE A 359 -7.92 26.56 18.72
CA ILE A 359 -7.33 27.49 19.70
C ILE A 359 -5.98 27.97 19.20
N ALA A 360 -5.14 27.07 18.68
CA ALA A 360 -3.80 27.41 18.24
C ALA A 360 -3.80 28.36 17.04
N LEU A 361 -4.63 28.10 16.03
CA LEU A 361 -4.72 28.94 14.84
C LEU A 361 -5.32 30.31 15.14
N ASN A 362 -6.41 30.37 15.90
CA ASN A 362 -7.02 31.65 16.31
C ASN A 362 -6.07 32.49 17.17
N THR A 363 -5.21 31.86 17.96
CA THR A 363 -4.20 32.56 18.77
C THR A 363 -3.05 33.08 17.91
N MET A 364 -2.59 32.28 16.93
CA MET A 364 -1.44 32.62 16.08
C MET A 364 -1.77 33.62 14.97
N TRP A 365 -2.95 33.50 14.37
CA TRP A 365 -3.41 34.27 13.21
C TRP A 365 -4.88 34.65 13.38
N PRO A 366 -5.20 35.64 14.23
CA PRO A 366 -6.58 36.03 14.53
C PRO A 366 -7.32 36.67 13.35
N GLU A 367 -6.61 37.08 12.30
CA GLU A 367 -7.21 37.62 11.07
C GLU A 367 -7.60 36.53 10.06
N SER A 368 -7.14 35.30 10.27
CA SER A 368 -7.52 34.15 9.45
C SER A 368 -8.86 33.59 9.90
N ASN A 369 -9.74 33.28 8.96
CA ASN A 369 -10.95 32.52 9.27
C ASN A 369 -10.60 31.05 9.50
N VAL A 370 -11.22 30.39 10.46
CA VAL A 370 -11.01 28.96 10.75
C VAL A 370 -12.36 28.24 10.62
N LEU A 371 -12.47 27.34 9.64
CA LEU A 371 -13.68 26.55 9.37
C LEU A 371 -13.39 25.06 9.49
N PHE A 372 -14.42 24.27 9.80
CA PHE A 372 -14.30 22.82 9.76
C PHE A 372 -14.39 22.27 8.35
N CYS A 373 -13.62 21.21 8.15
CA CYS A 373 -13.67 20.39 6.97
C CYS A 373 -15.02 19.65 6.87
N GLY A 374 -15.81 19.97 5.84
CA GLY A 374 -17.09 19.32 5.57
C GLY A 374 -16.94 17.82 5.35
N PHE A 375 -15.87 17.40 4.64
CA PHE A 375 -15.55 16.00 4.44
C PHE A 375 -15.38 15.26 5.78
N HIS A 376 -14.61 15.79 6.74
CA HIS A 376 -14.35 15.08 8.00
C HIS A 376 -15.60 14.97 8.86
N ILE A 377 -16.46 15.99 8.84
CA ILE A 377 -17.76 15.95 9.52
C ILE A 377 -18.63 14.85 8.90
N LEU A 378 -18.84 14.88 7.58
CA LEU A 378 -19.66 13.89 6.89
C LEU A 378 -19.08 12.48 7.01
N HIS A 379 -17.77 12.31 6.88
CA HIS A 379 -17.09 11.02 7.03
C HIS A 379 -17.21 10.47 8.45
N SER A 380 -17.07 11.32 9.48
CA SER A 380 -17.27 10.93 10.88
C SER A 380 -18.72 10.51 11.14
N LEU A 381 -19.67 11.29 10.61
CA LEU A 381 -21.08 10.97 10.68
C LEU A 381 -21.41 9.64 10.00
N TRP A 382 -20.90 9.41 8.79
CA TRP A 382 -21.10 8.18 8.04
C TRP A 382 -20.60 6.95 8.80
N ARG A 383 -19.40 7.06 9.41
CA ARG A 383 -18.85 5.99 10.26
C ARG A 383 -19.71 5.71 11.48
N TYR A 384 -20.23 6.75 12.11
CA TYR A 384 -21.17 6.62 13.23
C TYR A 384 -22.46 5.92 12.79
N LEU A 385 -23.12 6.42 11.74
CA LEU A 385 -24.41 5.92 11.27
C LEU A 385 -24.34 4.43 10.87
N LEU A 386 -23.24 3.99 10.26
CA LEU A 386 -23.07 2.61 9.83
C LEU A 386 -22.49 1.66 10.89
N CYS A 387 -22.13 2.17 12.07
CA CYS A 387 -21.63 1.32 13.14
C CYS A 387 -22.79 0.52 13.74
N SER A 388 -22.73 -0.81 13.65
CA SER A 388 -23.79 -1.69 14.16
C SER A 388 -24.07 -1.50 15.65
N ARG A 389 -23.06 -1.08 16.43
CA ARG A 389 -23.19 -0.80 17.88
C ARG A 389 -24.14 0.36 18.18
N ASN A 390 -24.36 1.26 17.22
CA ASN A 390 -25.23 2.41 17.39
C ASN A 390 -26.72 2.09 17.11
N GLY A 391 -27.04 0.86 16.69
CA GLY A 391 -28.41 0.39 16.58
C GLY A 391 -29.24 1.04 15.46
N ILE A 392 -28.60 1.73 14.50
CA ILE A 392 -29.29 2.40 13.39
C ILE A 392 -29.40 1.44 12.18
N PRO A 393 -30.62 1.14 11.69
CA PRO A 393 -30.81 0.35 10.47
C PRO A 393 -30.15 1.02 9.25
N ARG A 394 -29.65 0.22 8.29
CA ARG A 394 -28.92 0.74 7.12
C ARG A 394 -29.75 1.68 6.23
N ASN A 395 -31.03 1.37 6.04
CA ASN A 395 -31.96 2.22 5.28
C ASN A 395 -32.14 3.60 5.95
N GLU A 396 -32.25 3.63 7.28
CA GLU A 396 -32.38 4.87 8.05
C GLU A 396 -31.05 5.64 8.10
N SER A 397 -29.92 4.94 8.18
CA SER A 397 -28.57 5.52 8.13
C SER A 397 -28.36 6.40 6.89
N LEU A 398 -28.79 5.91 5.72
CA LEU A 398 -28.68 6.67 4.47
C LEU A 398 -29.58 7.90 4.47
N SER A 399 -30.78 7.80 5.06
CA SER A 399 -31.70 8.92 5.20
C SER A 399 -31.14 9.99 6.14
N PHE A 400 -30.56 9.58 7.28
CA PHE A 400 -29.95 10.47 8.26
C PHE A 400 -28.75 11.21 7.66
N PHE A 401 -27.90 10.50 6.93
CA PHE A 401 -26.78 11.11 6.21
C PHE A 401 -27.25 12.12 5.17
N LYS A 402 -28.27 11.77 4.36
CA LYS A 402 -28.84 12.68 3.36
C LYS A 402 -29.36 13.96 4.00
N THR A 403 -30.17 13.86 5.04
CA THR A 403 -30.71 15.05 5.72
C THR A 403 -29.60 15.88 6.35
N PHE A 404 -28.58 15.26 6.95
CA PHE A 404 -27.45 16.00 7.50
C PHE A 404 -26.63 16.73 6.42
N ARG A 405 -26.39 16.09 5.27
CA ARG A 405 -25.77 16.72 4.11
C ARG A 405 -26.56 17.95 3.66
N GLN A 406 -27.88 17.85 3.59
CA GLN A 406 -28.75 18.99 3.24
C GLN A 406 -28.68 20.13 4.27
N ILE A 407 -28.47 19.84 5.56
CA ILE A 407 -28.21 20.89 6.57
C ILE A 407 -26.89 21.60 6.27
N MET A 408 -25.85 20.86 5.89
CA MET A 408 -24.52 21.38 5.59
C MET A 408 -24.52 22.31 4.38
N THR A 409 -25.22 21.91 3.31
CA THR A 409 -25.24 22.63 2.02
C THR A 409 -26.33 23.68 1.91
N ALA A 410 -27.26 23.77 2.87
CA ALA A 410 -28.36 24.71 2.84
C ALA A 410 -27.88 26.15 2.54
N PRO A 411 -28.47 26.83 1.54
CA PRO A 411 -28.03 28.14 1.07
C PRO A 411 -28.44 29.29 2.02
N THR A 412 -29.56 29.15 2.74
CA THR A 412 -30.05 30.18 3.66
C THR A 412 -30.20 29.66 5.09
N GLN A 413 -30.16 30.58 6.06
CA GLN A 413 -30.31 30.24 7.47
C GLN A 413 -31.69 29.64 7.76
N GLU A 414 -32.74 30.12 7.10
CA GLU A 414 -34.10 29.59 7.25
C GLU A 414 -34.20 28.15 6.77
N GLU A 415 -33.64 27.85 5.59
CA GLU A 415 -33.62 26.50 5.03
C GLU A 415 -32.79 25.55 5.90
N CYS A 416 -31.62 25.98 6.34
CA CYS A 416 -30.75 25.24 7.24
C CYS A 416 -31.47 24.89 8.56
N CYS A 417 -32.17 25.85 9.17
CA CYS A 417 -32.97 25.61 10.37
C CYS A 417 -34.11 24.61 10.11
N SER A 418 -34.79 24.73 8.98
CA SER A 418 -35.89 23.84 8.60
C SER A 418 -35.39 22.40 8.42
N MET A 419 -34.26 22.22 7.73
CA MET A 419 -33.62 20.91 7.53
C MET A 419 -33.13 20.31 8.85
N TYR A 420 -32.60 21.14 9.75
CA TYR A 420 -32.22 20.69 11.09
C TYR A 420 -33.40 20.20 11.91
N HIS A 421 -34.52 20.94 11.91
CA HIS A 421 -35.75 20.47 12.57
C HIS A 421 -36.30 19.19 11.93
N ALA A 422 -36.21 19.05 10.60
CA ALA A 422 -36.57 17.81 9.91
C ALA A 422 -35.69 16.64 10.35
N ALA A 423 -34.36 16.84 10.50
CA ALA A 423 -33.45 15.82 11.01
C ALA A 423 -33.77 15.41 12.45
N LEU A 424 -34.07 16.37 13.33
CA LEU A 424 -34.47 16.07 14.71
C LEU A 424 -35.74 15.22 14.76
N ASN A 425 -36.75 15.55 13.93
CA ASN A 425 -37.99 14.79 13.85
C ASN A 425 -37.76 13.37 13.32
N LEU A 426 -36.88 13.21 12.33
CA LEU A 426 -36.52 11.92 11.76
C LEU A 426 -35.76 11.04 12.77
N ALA A 427 -34.97 11.67 13.65
CA ALA A 427 -34.12 11.02 14.63
C ALA A 427 -34.74 10.86 16.03
N LEU A 428 -36.04 11.13 16.22
CA LEU A 428 -36.70 11.18 17.55
C LEU A 428 -36.46 9.94 18.43
N ASN A 429 -36.35 8.76 17.81
CA ASN A 429 -36.15 7.49 18.51
C ASN A 429 -34.66 7.16 18.78
N TYR A 430 -33.72 8.01 18.33
CA TYR A 430 -32.28 7.78 18.39
C TYR A 430 -31.59 8.84 19.24
N THR A 431 -31.67 8.69 20.56
CA THR A 431 -31.20 9.68 21.54
C THR A 431 -29.72 10.03 21.39
N ASP A 432 -28.86 9.06 21.09
CA ASP A 432 -27.42 9.33 20.91
C ASP A 432 -27.13 10.05 19.59
N TYR A 433 -27.90 9.77 18.53
CA TYR A 433 -27.79 10.52 17.29
C TYR A 433 -28.29 11.97 17.46
N LEU A 434 -29.36 12.20 18.23
CA LEU A 434 -29.81 13.54 18.58
C LEU A 434 -28.72 14.33 19.31
N LYS A 435 -27.98 13.72 20.23
CA LYS A 435 -26.84 14.39 20.90
C LYS A 435 -25.78 14.84 19.89
N ILE A 436 -25.48 14.01 18.88
CA ILE A 436 -24.53 14.36 17.81
C ILE A 436 -25.06 15.52 16.97
N LEU A 437 -26.34 15.47 16.58
CA LEU A 437 -26.99 16.57 15.85
C LEU A 437 -26.91 17.88 16.61
N HIS A 438 -27.22 17.86 17.91
CA HIS A 438 -27.11 19.03 18.78
C HIS A 438 -25.68 19.56 18.87
N ALA A 439 -24.70 18.68 19.11
CA ALA A 439 -23.30 19.06 19.22
C ALA A 439 -22.76 19.73 17.95
N TYR A 440 -23.09 19.20 16.76
CA TYR A 440 -22.72 19.86 15.51
C TYR A 440 -23.48 21.18 15.29
N TRP A 441 -24.77 21.23 15.63
CA TRP A 441 -25.58 22.43 15.47
C TRP A 441 -25.10 23.63 16.31
N GLU A 442 -24.55 23.36 17.50
CA GLU A 442 -23.93 24.40 18.33
C GLU A 442 -22.79 25.13 17.62
N LYS A 443 -22.06 24.44 16.74
CA LYS A 443 -20.92 24.96 15.96
C LYS A 443 -21.27 25.24 14.49
N ARG A 444 -22.56 25.39 14.14
CA ARG A 444 -23.03 25.46 12.74
C ARG A 444 -22.38 26.56 11.89
N ASP A 445 -22.02 27.68 12.50
CA ASP A 445 -21.29 28.78 11.88
C ASP A 445 -19.91 28.38 11.34
N MET A 446 -19.32 27.32 11.89
CA MET A 446 -18.00 26.84 11.48
C MET A 446 -18.02 25.87 10.30
N TRP A 447 -19.18 25.30 9.93
CA TRP A 447 -19.25 24.23 8.92
C TRP A 447 -20.42 24.29 7.95
N THR A 448 -21.51 24.97 8.28
CA THR A 448 -22.67 25.10 7.37
C THR A 448 -22.48 26.26 6.39
N VAL A 449 -22.95 26.09 5.16
CA VAL A 449 -22.89 27.17 4.14
C VAL A 449 -23.72 28.39 4.58
N ALA A 450 -24.96 28.17 5.02
CA ALA A 450 -25.92 29.20 5.43
C ALA A 450 -25.44 30.20 6.49
N TYR A 451 -24.53 29.80 7.39
CA TYR A 451 -24.08 30.63 8.50
C TYR A 451 -22.67 31.21 8.32
N ARG A 452 -22.02 30.96 7.17
CA ARG A 452 -20.72 31.55 6.84
C ARG A 452 -20.86 33.03 6.46
N ASP A 453 -19.78 33.78 6.64
CA ASP A 453 -19.68 35.14 6.11
C ASP A 453 -19.87 35.10 4.57
N PRO A 454 -20.84 35.84 4.00
CA PRO A 454 -21.08 35.87 2.56
C PRO A 454 -19.83 36.26 1.74
N SER A 455 -18.94 37.08 2.30
CA SER A 455 -17.68 37.47 1.66
C SER A 455 -16.68 36.32 1.52
N LEU A 456 -16.75 35.32 2.40
CA LEU A 456 -15.98 34.07 2.26
C LEU A 456 -16.58 33.18 1.19
N HIS A 457 -17.90 33.16 1.06
CA HIS A 457 -18.58 32.36 0.06
C HIS A 457 -18.25 32.83 -1.36
N GLU A 458 -18.19 34.14 -1.60
CA GLU A 458 -17.77 34.67 -2.90
C GLU A 458 -16.27 34.45 -3.17
N LYS A 459 -15.42 34.61 -2.15
CA LYS A 459 -13.95 34.54 -2.28
C LYS A 459 -13.41 33.12 -2.39
N TYR A 460 -14.11 32.15 -1.81
CA TYR A 460 -13.68 30.75 -1.72
C TYR A 460 -14.81 29.80 -2.11
N LYS A 461 -15.69 30.22 -3.04
CA LYS A 461 -16.87 29.45 -3.47
C LYS A 461 -16.49 28.02 -3.84
N ASP A 462 -15.45 27.89 -4.67
CA ASP A 462 -14.96 26.61 -5.15
C ASP A 462 -14.44 25.74 -4.00
N VAL A 463 -13.97 26.37 -2.92
CA VAL A 463 -13.36 25.71 -1.75
C VAL A 463 -14.39 25.24 -0.74
N LEU A 464 -15.56 25.85 -0.79
CA LEU A 464 -16.58 25.74 0.23
C LEU A 464 -17.83 25.04 -0.27
N ALA A 465 -17.92 24.77 -1.57
CA ALA A 465 -18.98 24.05 -2.22
C ALA A 465 -18.80 22.53 -2.05
N LEU A 466 -19.78 21.88 -1.43
CA LEU A 466 -20.05 20.47 -1.62
C LEU A 466 -21.09 20.41 -2.75
N ASP A 467 -20.84 19.61 -3.79
CA ASP A 467 -21.66 19.55 -5.02
C ASP A 467 -23.18 19.66 -4.79
N ASP A 468 -23.77 20.77 -5.25
CA ASP A 468 -25.20 20.93 -5.51
C ASP A 468 -25.43 21.04 -7.02
N SER A 469 -25.11 19.98 -7.78
CA SER A 469 -25.51 19.90 -9.19
C SER A 469 -26.96 19.41 -9.33
N GLU A 470 -27.92 20.17 -8.79
CA GLU A 470 -29.33 20.11 -9.25
C GLU A 470 -29.76 21.42 -9.95
N GLU A 471 -29.01 22.52 -9.81
CA GLU A 471 -29.34 23.81 -10.43
C GLU A 471 -28.57 24.07 -11.73
N ASN A 472 -28.99 23.45 -12.84
CA ASN A 472 -28.72 24.01 -14.17
C ASN A 472 -29.84 23.73 -15.20
N THR A 473 -31.07 23.45 -14.75
CA THR A 473 -32.22 23.13 -15.64
C THR A 473 -33.19 24.28 -15.89
N CYS A 474 -32.83 25.53 -15.60
CA CYS A 474 -33.66 26.68 -15.97
C CYS A 474 -32.81 27.86 -16.39
N LEU A 475 -32.40 27.87 -17.67
CA LEU A 475 -32.20 29.02 -18.55
C LEU A 475 -31.27 28.59 -19.70
N LEU A 476 -31.84 28.20 -20.85
CA LEU A 476 -31.31 28.38 -22.21
C LEU A 476 -32.16 27.58 -23.22
N ASN A 477 -33.38 28.09 -23.48
CA ASN A 477 -33.95 27.96 -24.82
C ASN A 477 -33.35 29.10 -25.63
N GLU A 478 -32.25 28.86 -26.33
CA GLU A 478 -31.96 29.43 -27.66
C GLU A 478 -30.69 28.80 -28.23
N THR A 479 -30.83 28.32 -29.46
CA THR A 479 -29.89 27.55 -30.27
C THR A 479 -28.56 28.25 -30.51
N LEU A 480 -27.46 27.77 -29.91
CA LEU A 480 -26.08 28.05 -30.34
C LEU A 480 -25.18 26.82 -30.01
N SER A 481 -24.20 26.57 -30.89
CA SER A 481 -23.43 25.34 -31.11
C SER A 481 -22.81 24.65 -29.87
N GLN A 482 -22.98 23.32 -29.82
CA GLN A 482 -22.75 22.39 -28.70
C GLN A 482 -21.29 22.01 -28.34
N GLU A 483 -20.25 22.63 -28.90
CA GLU A 483 -18.86 22.15 -28.67
C GLU A 483 -17.98 23.05 -27.77
N SER A 484 -18.46 24.22 -27.33
CA SER A 484 -17.62 25.16 -26.54
C SER A 484 -18.06 25.42 -25.09
N LEU A 485 -19.20 24.88 -24.66
CA LEU A 485 -19.77 25.13 -23.33
C LEU A 485 -19.50 24.01 -22.29
N LEU A 486 -19.02 22.84 -22.74
CA LEU A 486 -18.65 21.73 -21.83
C LEU A 486 -17.30 21.93 -21.13
N HIS A 487 -16.52 22.95 -21.51
CA HIS A 487 -15.13 23.10 -21.05
C HIS A 487 -14.95 24.11 -19.90
N THR A 488 -15.97 24.90 -19.57
CA THR A 488 -15.86 25.99 -18.59
C THR A 488 -16.56 25.67 -17.27
N GLU A 489 -17.70 24.98 -17.29
CA GLU A 489 -18.41 24.59 -16.06
C GLU A 489 -17.73 23.44 -15.30
N TYR A 490 -16.92 22.62 -15.98
CA TYR A 490 -16.18 21.51 -15.34
C TYR A 490 -14.87 21.94 -14.66
N LYS A 491 -14.34 23.14 -14.93
CA LYS A 491 -13.04 23.57 -14.40
C LYS A 491 -13.08 23.95 -12.92
N ASP A 492 -14.21 24.47 -12.45
CA ASP A 492 -14.35 24.98 -11.09
C ASP A 492 -14.71 23.86 -10.09
N LEU A 493 -15.37 22.80 -10.57
CA LEU A 493 -15.70 21.54 -9.86
C LEU A 493 -14.47 20.72 -9.43
N ILE A 494 -13.29 21.00 -10.00
CA ILE A 494 -12.11 20.11 -9.90
C ILE A 494 -11.12 20.56 -8.83
N SER A 495 -11.18 21.79 -8.31
CA SER A 495 -10.04 22.31 -7.53
C SER A 495 -10.05 21.96 -6.04
N ILE A 496 -11.21 21.79 -5.39
CA ILE A 496 -11.26 21.53 -3.94
C ILE A 496 -11.76 20.15 -3.54
N ASP A 497 -12.71 19.56 -4.27
CA ASP A 497 -13.00 18.13 -4.16
C ASP A 497 -11.72 17.32 -4.31
N ASN A 498 -10.80 17.74 -5.19
CA ASN A 498 -9.48 17.13 -5.31
C ASN A 498 -8.55 17.38 -4.14
N SER A 499 -8.72 18.45 -3.35
CA SER A 499 -7.79 18.79 -2.27
C SER A 499 -8.05 17.99 -1.00
N GLU A 500 -9.30 17.92 -0.55
CA GLU A 500 -9.74 17.09 0.56
C GLU A 500 -9.69 15.60 0.18
N THR A 501 -10.08 15.24 -1.04
CA THR A 501 -9.87 13.89 -1.60
C THR A 501 -8.39 13.54 -1.66
N SER A 502 -7.50 14.45 -2.13
CA SER A 502 -6.06 14.20 -2.14
C SER A 502 -5.52 13.98 -0.73
N LEU A 503 -5.96 14.77 0.25
CA LEU A 503 -5.58 14.58 1.66
C LEU A 503 -6.06 13.23 2.19
N CYS A 504 -7.26 12.80 1.82
CA CYS A 504 -7.81 11.50 2.21
C CYS A 504 -7.09 10.32 1.52
N LEU A 505 -6.72 10.49 0.24
CA LEU A 505 -5.86 9.57 -0.48
C LEU A 505 -4.49 9.46 0.19
N LEU A 506 -3.90 10.58 0.63
CA LEU A 506 -2.64 10.59 1.38
C LEU A 506 -2.80 9.89 2.75
N LYS A 507 -3.86 10.22 3.51
CA LYS A 507 -4.23 9.56 4.77
C LYS A 507 -4.37 8.03 4.58
N GLY A 508 -5.06 7.59 3.53
CA GLY A 508 -5.36 6.18 3.27
C GLY A 508 -4.24 5.36 2.60
N SER A 509 -3.36 5.98 1.80
CA SER A 509 -2.34 5.28 1.01
C SER A 509 -0.92 5.44 1.56
N VAL A 510 -0.52 6.66 1.93
CA VAL A 510 0.82 6.99 2.43
C VAL A 510 0.84 6.86 3.95
N PHE A 511 -0.01 7.63 4.63
CA PHE A 511 0.01 7.77 6.10
C PHE A 511 -0.47 6.52 6.82
N ARG A 512 -1.32 5.72 6.17
CA ARG A 512 -1.69 4.38 6.65
C ARG A 512 -0.48 3.48 6.91
N ARG A 513 0.47 3.40 5.97
CA ARG A 513 1.65 2.52 6.12
C ARG A 513 2.54 2.98 7.28
N MET A 514 2.45 4.27 7.60
CA MET A 514 3.21 4.90 8.66
C MET A 514 2.58 4.80 10.05
N ARG A 515 1.34 4.31 10.21
CA ARG A 515 0.77 4.09 11.56
C ARG A 515 1.58 3.13 12.44
N SER A 516 2.38 2.29 11.80
CA SER A 516 3.29 1.36 12.48
C SER A 516 4.67 1.97 12.75
N PHE A 517 4.91 3.20 12.31
CA PHE A 517 6.21 3.85 12.42
C PHE A 517 6.31 4.55 13.77
N ASN A 518 7.45 4.39 14.44
CA ASN A 518 7.78 5.26 15.56
C ASN A 518 8.18 6.66 15.05
N VAL A 519 8.31 7.62 15.96
CA VAL A 519 8.63 9.03 15.62
C VAL A 519 9.91 9.16 14.78
N ILE A 520 10.96 8.39 15.08
CA ILE A 520 12.23 8.42 14.32
C ILE A 520 12.02 7.94 12.88
N GLN A 521 11.36 6.79 12.71
CA GLN A 521 11.06 6.21 11.39
C GLN A 521 10.14 7.12 10.57
N LEU A 522 9.20 7.79 11.23
CA LEU A 522 8.29 8.71 10.58
C LEU A 522 8.99 10.00 10.14
N VAL A 523 9.81 10.60 11.00
CA VAL A 523 10.61 11.78 10.65
C VAL A 523 11.53 11.46 9.48
N ASP A 524 12.25 10.33 9.50
CA ASP A 524 13.11 9.90 8.39
C ASP A 524 12.32 9.76 7.08
N PHE A 525 11.17 9.08 7.13
CA PHE A 525 10.30 8.91 5.97
C PHE A 525 9.80 10.25 5.40
N LEU A 526 9.38 11.17 6.26
CA LEU A 526 8.83 12.46 5.83
C LEU A 526 9.89 13.38 5.21
N LEU A 527 11.09 13.38 5.79
CA LEU A 527 12.22 14.17 5.29
C LEU A 527 12.86 13.59 4.03
N THR A 528 12.62 12.31 3.72
CA THR A 528 13.12 11.62 2.54
C THR A 528 11.99 11.31 1.55
N LYS A 529 11.30 10.19 1.72
CA LYS A 529 10.35 9.63 0.76
C LYS A 529 9.11 10.48 0.51
N PHE A 530 8.59 11.15 1.53
CA PHE A 530 7.46 12.05 1.34
C PHE A 530 7.86 13.31 0.56
N THR A 531 9.06 13.83 0.81
CA THR A 531 9.62 14.96 0.06
C THR A 531 9.93 14.56 -1.39
N ASP A 532 10.49 13.36 -1.61
CA ASP A 532 10.70 12.79 -2.95
C ASP A 532 9.38 12.65 -3.71
N TYR A 533 8.33 12.13 -3.06
CA TYR A 533 7.00 12.01 -3.67
C TYR A 533 6.45 13.33 -4.20
N TYR A 534 6.53 14.40 -3.41
CA TYR A 534 6.07 15.72 -3.87
C TYR A 534 6.99 16.36 -4.90
N THR A 535 8.29 16.08 -4.83
CA THR A 535 9.24 16.52 -5.86
C THR A 535 8.90 15.89 -7.21
N GLU A 536 8.72 14.57 -7.25
CA GLU A 536 8.32 13.85 -8.47
C GLU A 536 6.95 14.29 -8.97
N ARG A 537 5.98 14.49 -8.07
CA ARG A 537 4.64 15.00 -8.44
C ARG A 537 4.69 16.35 -9.14
N LEU A 538 5.51 17.28 -8.64
CA LEU A 538 5.72 18.59 -9.27
C LEU A 538 6.47 18.49 -10.60
N LEU A 539 7.45 17.58 -10.71
CA LEU A 539 8.16 17.33 -11.96
C LEU A 539 7.26 16.67 -13.02
N ASP A 540 6.41 15.74 -12.61
CA ASP A 540 5.42 15.11 -13.48
C ASP A 540 4.46 16.18 -14.00
N ALA A 541 3.92 17.04 -13.13
CA ALA A 541 3.08 18.17 -13.52
C ALA A 541 3.82 19.13 -14.47
N ALA A 542 5.05 19.53 -14.15
CA ALA A 542 5.85 20.44 -14.98
C ALA A 542 6.15 19.89 -16.39
N ASN A 543 6.22 18.57 -16.54
CA ASN A 543 6.50 17.90 -17.81
C ASN A 543 5.24 17.26 -18.44
N ASN A 544 4.05 17.56 -17.92
CA ASN A 544 2.78 16.94 -18.34
C ASN A 544 2.79 15.41 -18.37
N ARG A 545 3.56 14.80 -17.46
CA ARG A 545 3.47 13.37 -17.18
C ARG A 545 2.28 13.14 -16.26
N LEU A 546 1.65 11.99 -16.42
CA LEU A 546 0.57 11.55 -15.55
C LEU A 546 1.07 11.55 -14.10
N ILE A 547 0.50 12.41 -13.25
CA ILE A 547 0.81 12.44 -11.82
C ILE A 547 0.58 11.03 -11.27
N ARG A 548 1.63 10.49 -10.66
CA ARG A 548 1.61 9.17 -10.02
C ARG A 548 0.75 9.23 -8.78
N ASN A 549 -0.56 9.03 -8.95
CA ASN A 549 -1.46 8.84 -7.81
C ASN A 549 -1.21 7.44 -7.23
N MET A 550 -0.97 7.38 -5.93
CA MET A 550 -0.81 6.13 -5.16
C MET A 550 -2.03 5.18 -5.28
N SER A 551 -3.14 5.65 -5.84
CA SER A 551 -4.39 4.91 -6.07
C SER A 551 -4.47 4.17 -7.42
N LYS A 552 -3.54 4.39 -8.36
CA LYS A 552 -3.65 3.90 -9.75
C LYS A 552 -3.59 2.38 -9.95
N ASN A 553 -3.28 1.60 -8.92
CA ASN A 553 -3.10 0.14 -9.04
C ASN A 553 -4.24 -0.62 -8.36
N ILE A 554 -5.47 -0.31 -8.74
CA ILE A 554 -6.61 -1.12 -8.37
C ILE A 554 -6.96 -1.95 -9.59
N PRO A 555 -6.74 -3.28 -9.55
CA PRO A 555 -7.10 -4.15 -10.67
C PRO A 555 -8.57 -3.94 -11.02
N ILE A 556 -8.85 -3.58 -12.26
CA ILE A 556 -10.21 -3.47 -12.78
C ILE A 556 -10.69 -4.91 -13.01
N LEU A 557 -11.28 -5.50 -11.96
CA LEU A 557 -11.83 -6.85 -11.97
C LEU A 557 -13.36 -6.86 -12.04
N ILE A 558 -14.01 -5.69 -11.96
CA ILE A 558 -15.47 -5.52 -12.05
C ILE A 558 -15.78 -4.72 -13.32
N ASP A 559 -16.70 -5.23 -14.16
CA ASP A 559 -17.18 -4.50 -15.34
C ASP A 559 -18.04 -3.31 -14.87
N LEU A 560 -17.92 -2.17 -15.55
CA LEU A 560 -18.61 -0.92 -15.23
C LEU A 560 -20.14 -1.09 -15.17
N LYS A 561 -20.65 -2.09 -15.90
CA LYS A 561 -22.07 -2.44 -15.98
C LYS A 561 -22.63 -3.02 -14.66
N ASP A 562 -21.77 -3.52 -13.79
CA ASP A 562 -22.16 -4.16 -12.54
C ASP A 562 -22.25 -3.17 -11.36
N ILE A 563 -21.91 -1.89 -11.59
CA ILE A 563 -22.02 -0.82 -10.58
C ILE A 563 -23.34 -0.08 -10.77
N GLU A 564 -24.20 -0.12 -9.77
CA GLU A 564 -25.49 0.59 -9.78
C GLU A 564 -25.31 2.00 -9.18
N LYS A 565 -25.55 3.04 -9.99
CA LYS A 565 -25.62 4.43 -9.49
C LYS A 565 -27.00 4.68 -8.88
N ASN A 566 -27.05 5.06 -7.60
CA ASN A 566 -28.30 5.45 -6.94
C ASN A 566 -28.55 6.96 -7.09
N ASN A 567 -27.53 7.76 -6.78
CA ASN A 567 -27.51 9.20 -7.03
C ASN A 567 -26.06 9.66 -7.28
N ASP A 568 -25.80 10.96 -7.34
CA ASP A 568 -24.48 11.49 -7.75
C ASP A 568 -23.34 11.12 -6.80
N TYR A 569 -23.63 10.98 -5.51
CA TYR A 569 -22.66 10.66 -4.47
C TYR A 569 -22.72 9.20 -3.98
N LEU A 570 -23.79 8.43 -4.23
CA LEU A 570 -23.99 7.08 -3.72
C LEU A 570 -24.10 6.02 -4.82
N TYR A 571 -23.23 5.01 -4.74
CA TYR A 571 -23.11 3.90 -5.68
C TYR A 571 -23.22 2.57 -4.93
N PHE A 572 -23.73 1.54 -5.58
CA PHE A 572 -23.68 0.16 -5.09
C PHE A 572 -22.71 -0.65 -5.92
N VAL A 573 -21.68 -1.18 -5.24
CA VAL A 573 -20.58 -1.90 -5.86
C VAL A 573 -20.57 -3.36 -5.37
N PRO A 574 -20.55 -4.35 -6.27
CA PRO A 574 -20.59 -5.75 -5.88
C PRO A 574 -19.28 -6.23 -5.24
N SER A 575 -19.41 -7.25 -4.39
CA SER A 575 -18.27 -7.94 -3.77
C SER A 575 -17.67 -8.96 -4.72
N LEU A 576 -16.35 -8.89 -4.94
CA LEU A 576 -15.60 -9.92 -5.68
C LEU A 576 -15.60 -11.30 -5.01
N LYS A 577 -15.81 -11.36 -3.70
CA LYS A 577 -15.78 -12.62 -2.94
C LYS A 577 -17.17 -13.25 -2.79
N ALA A 578 -18.21 -12.43 -2.84
CA ALA A 578 -19.58 -12.86 -2.61
C ALA A 578 -20.50 -12.09 -3.55
N LEU A 579 -20.69 -12.61 -4.77
CA LEU A 579 -21.40 -11.94 -5.87
C LEU A 579 -22.84 -11.52 -5.52
N SER A 580 -23.45 -12.08 -4.47
CA SER A 580 -24.77 -11.68 -3.96
C SER A 580 -24.76 -10.48 -3.01
N THR A 581 -23.59 -9.91 -2.71
CA THR A 581 -23.42 -8.82 -1.73
C THR A 581 -22.98 -7.54 -2.42
N ASN A 582 -23.79 -6.49 -2.30
CA ASN A 582 -23.45 -5.13 -2.73
C ASN A 582 -23.05 -4.26 -1.54
N TYR A 583 -22.01 -3.45 -1.72
CA TYR A 583 -21.59 -2.45 -0.76
C TYR A 583 -22.01 -1.07 -1.24
N ALA A 584 -22.59 -0.27 -0.34
CA ALA A 584 -22.88 1.12 -0.61
C ALA A 584 -21.58 1.91 -0.48
N VAL A 585 -21.24 2.67 -1.51
CA VAL A 585 -20.03 3.46 -1.62
C VAL A 585 -20.44 4.90 -1.83
N ASN A 586 -20.07 5.75 -0.89
CA ASN A 586 -20.21 7.19 -1.00
C ASN A 586 -18.93 7.76 -1.62
N LYS A 587 -19.06 8.29 -2.84
CA LYS A 587 -17.95 8.85 -3.63
C LYS A 587 -17.44 10.18 -3.05
N GLU A 588 -18.32 11.04 -2.58
CA GLU A 588 -18.00 12.37 -2.03
C GLU A 588 -17.08 12.24 -0.81
N ILE A 589 -17.41 11.33 0.12
CA ILE A 589 -16.63 11.13 1.35
C ILE A 589 -15.69 9.91 1.31
N LEU A 590 -15.48 9.31 0.13
CA LEU A 590 -14.61 8.13 -0.06
C LEU A 590 -14.88 6.98 0.93
N ALA A 591 -16.15 6.76 1.25
CA ALA A 591 -16.57 5.82 2.28
C ALA A 591 -17.33 4.64 1.70
N CYS A 592 -17.24 3.47 2.33
CA CYS A 592 -17.88 2.25 1.86
C CYS A 592 -18.36 1.40 3.03
N THR A 593 -19.49 0.73 2.87
CA THR A 593 -20.06 -0.15 3.91
C THR A 593 -19.30 -1.46 4.11
N CYS A 594 -18.20 -1.71 3.38
CA CYS A 594 -17.38 -2.90 3.58
C CYS A 594 -16.50 -2.79 4.84
N LEU A 595 -16.18 -3.94 5.45
CA LEU A 595 -15.34 -4.02 6.66
C LEU A 595 -13.95 -3.37 6.49
N LYS A 596 -13.41 -3.40 5.27
CA LYS A 596 -12.12 -2.77 4.99
C LYS A 596 -12.21 -1.25 5.14
N ASN A 597 -13.28 -0.60 4.68
CA ASN A 597 -13.39 0.86 4.80
C ASN A 597 -13.85 1.32 6.19
N SER A 598 -14.66 0.53 6.90
CA SER A 598 -15.06 0.86 8.29
C SER A 598 -13.88 1.00 9.26
N THR A 599 -12.76 0.37 8.95
CA THR A 599 -11.50 0.50 9.70
C THR A 599 -10.65 1.71 9.26
N GLY A 600 -11.18 2.56 8.38
CA GLY A 600 -10.55 3.78 7.84
C GLY A 600 -9.66 3.56 6.61
N TYR A 601 -9.80 2.43 5.89
CA TYR A 601 -8.98 2.11 4.73
C TYR A 601 -9.72 2.45 3.43
N ILE A 602 -8.99 2.86 2.39
CA ILE A 602 -9.54 2.88 1.03
C ILE A 602 -9.69 1.42 0.59
N CYS A 603 -10.94 0.98 0.43
CA CYS A 603 -11.24 -0.34 -0.07
C CYS A 603 -11.20 -0.35 -1.61
N PHE A 604 -11.17 -1.54 -2.20
CA PHE A 604 -11.18 -1.66 -3.66
C PHE A 604 -12.44 -1.05 -4.28
N HIS A 605 -13.59 -1.09 -3.57
CA HIS A 605 -14.84 -0.49 -4.04
C HIS A 605 -14.75 1.05 -4.19
N VAL A 606 -14.23 1.75 -3.17
CA VAL A 606 -13.99 3.22 -3.25
C VAL A 606 -12.98 3.51 -4.36
N GLY A 607 -11.95 2.69 -4.42
CA GLY A 607 -10.89 2.86 -5.40
C GLY A 607 -11.30 2.65 -6.85
N TRP A 608 -12.26 1.75 -7.15
CA TRP A 608 -12.83 1.64 -8.48
C TRP A 608 -13.60 2.90 -8.89
N LEU A 609 -14.44 3.44 -8.01
CA LEU A 609 -15.13 4.70 -8.29
C LEU A 609 -14.15 5.84 -8.52
N LEU A 610 -13.06 5.87 -7.76
CA LEU A 610 -11.97 6.82 -7.98
C LEU A 610 -11.32 6.62 -9.36
N THR A 611 -11.01 5.39 -9.78
CA THR A 611 -10.48 5.16 -11.13
C THR A 611 -11.45 5.56 -12.25
N MET A 612 -12.76 5.50 -12.00
CA MET A 612 -13.79 5.98 -12.94
C MET A 612 -13.95 7.51 -12.94
N SER A 613 -13.52 8.18 -11.87
CA SER A 613 -13.79 9.60 -11.62
C SER A 613 -12.55 10.48 -11.63
N ILE A 614 -11.34 9.91 -11.69
CA ILE A 614 -10.11 10.67 -11.85
C ILE A 614 -10.14 11.23 -13.28
N PRO A 615 -10.28 12.56 -13.46
CA PRO A 615 -10.11 13.14 -14.78
C PRO A 615 -8.75 12.72 -15.31
N ILE A 616 -8.68 12.40 -16.61
CA ILE A 616 -7.40 12.42 -17.33
C ILE A 616 -6.79 13.78 -16.98
N GLN A 617 -5.66 13.79 -16.27
CA GLN A 617 -5.05 15.02 -15.81
C GLN A 617 -4.95 15.97 -17.00
N GLU A 618 -5.64 17.11 -16.92
CA GLU A 618 -5.53 18.11 -17.96
C GLU A 618 -4.06 18.51 -18.06
N LYS A 619 -3.55 18.47 -19.29
CA LYS A 619 -2.18 18.92 -19.56
C LYS A 619 -2.11 20.37 -19.10
N ILE A 620 -1.14 20.69 -18.25
CA ILE A 620 -0.87 22.08 -17.91
C ILE A 620 -0.43 22.74 -19.22
N GLU A 621 -1.16 23.74 -19.69
CA GLU A 621 -0.80 24.46 -20.92
C GLU A 621 0.14 25.62 -20.61
N ASP A 622 -0.08 26.28 -19.46
CA ASP A 622 0.70 27.43 -19.01
C ASP A 622 2.18 27.07 -18.79
N ALA A 623 3.04 27.62 -19.66
CA ALA A 623 4.48 27.46 -19.58
C ALA A 623 5.10 28.10 -18.33
N GLY A 624 4.54 29.22 -17.85
CA GLY A 624 4.97 29.87 -16.63
C GLY A 624 4.67 29.02 -15.40
N LEU A 625 3.50 28.38 -15.36
CA LEU A 625 3.14 27.44 -14.30
C LEU A 625 4.03 26.19 -14.30
N LYS A 626 4.36 25.64 -15.48
CA LYS A 626 5.33 24.54 -15.60
C LYS A 626 6.71 24.93 -15.10
N GLU A 627 7.19 26.11 -15.47
CA GLU A 627 8.47 26.63 -14.99
C GLU A 627 8.45 26.83 -13.48
N LEU A 628 7.34 27.33 -12.93
CA LEU A 628 7.11 27.48 -11.50
C LEU A 628 7.19 26.14 -10.77
N PHE A 629 6.47 25.11 -11.24
CA PHE A 629 6.50 23.78 -10.63
C PHE A 629 7.87 23.12 -10.72
N TYR A 630 8.57 23.28 -11.85
CA TYR A 630 9.95 22.82 -11.98
C TYR A 630 10.89 23.54 -10.99
N LYS A 631 10.73 24.85 -10.84
CA LYS A 631 11.51 25.67 -9.91
C LYS A 631 11.24 25.29 -8.46
N ILE A 632 9.98 25.03 -8.10
CA ILE A 632 9.62 24.54 -6.78
C ILE A 632 10.20 23.14 -6.56
N ALA A 633 10.11 22.22 -7.52
CA ALA A 633 10.67 20.88 -7.37
C ALA A 633 12.19 20.89 -7.18
N THR A 634 12.92 21.62 -8.04
CA THR A 634 14.38 21.51 -8.15
C THR A 634 15.16 22.60 -7.41
N GLY A 635 14.51 23.73 -7.08
CA GLY A 635 15.17 24.95 -6.61
C GLY A 635 15.92 25.72 -7.71
N LYS A 636 15.81 25.32 -8.98
CA LYS A 636 16.51 25.92 -10.12
C LYS A 636 15.52 26.52 -11.11
N SER A 637 15.89 27.63 -11.76
CA SER A 637 15.20 28.07 -12.98
C SER A 637 15.61 27.18 -14.15
N LYS A 638 14.65 26.81 -15.01
CA LYS A 638 14.92 25.98 -16.20
C LYS A 638 15.65 26.86 -17.23
N GLU A 639 16.83 26.45 -17.72
CA GLU A 639 17.41 27.07 -18.91
C GLU A 639 16.54 26.73 -20.12
N LYS A 640 16.29 27.70 -21.01
CA LYS A 640 15.27 27.64 -22.08
C LYS A 640 15.41 26.46 -23.07
N ASP A 641 16.57 25.80 -23.12
CA ASP A 641 16.91 24.87 -24.20
C ASP A 641 16.63 23.37 -23.90
N ILE A 642 16.29 22.99 -22.67
CA ILE A 642 16.09 21.57 -22.28
C ILE A 642 14.68 21.06 -22.62
N LEU A 643 13.72 21.95 -22.92
CA LEU A 643 12.34 21.58 -23.25
C LEU A 643 12.21 20.80 -24.57
N ILE A 644 13.18 20.89 -25.49
CA ILE A 644 13.06 20.34 -26.86
C ILE A 644 13.76 18.98 -27.00
N GLU A 645 14.90 18.75 -26.35
CA GLU A 645 15.65 17.47 -26.49
C GLU A 645 14.94 16.27 -25.82
N GLU A 646 14.26 16.45 -24.69
CA GLU A 646 13.47 15.37 -24.07
C GLU A 646 12.15 15.08 -24.82
N LEU A 647 11.63 16.02 -25.60
CA LEU A 647 10.46 15.80 -26.45
C LEU A 647 10.81 14.99 -27.72
N GLN A 648 12.00 15.21 -28.29
CA GLN A 648 12.46 14.53 -29.49
C GLN A 648 12.89 13.07 -29.24
N LEU A 649 13.54 12.80 -28.10
CA LEU A 649 13.91 11.42 -27.72
C LEU A 649 12.67 10.55 -27.42
N ASN A 650 11.59 11.13 -26.89
CA ASN A 650 10.39 10.39 -26.52
C ASN A 650 9.38 10.22 -27.66
N SER A 651 9.38 11.09 -28.68
CA SER A 651 8.57 10.86 -29.89
C SER A 651 9.05 9.63 -30.66
N GLU A 652 10.37 9.41 -30.70
CA GLU A 652 10.97 8.22 -31.34
C GLU A 652 10.66 6.93 -30.53
N GLU A 653 10.67 6.98 -29.19
CA GLU A 653 10.27 5.84 -28.34
C GLU A 653 8.76 5.53 -28.35
N MET A 654 7.90 6.54 -28.52
CA MET A 654 6.44 6.34 -28.62
C MET A 654 6.04 5.74 -29.97
N GLU A 655 6.62 6.19 -31.09
CA GLU A 655 6.37 5.61 -32.41
C GLU A 655 6.85 4.15 -32.51
N GLU A 656 7.93 3.77 -31.82
CA GLU A 656 8.37 2.37 -31.74
C GLU A 656 7.48 1.48 -30.85
N ARG A 657 6.76 2.05 -29.88
CA ARG A 657 5.84 1.32 -28.98
C ARG A 657 4.45 1.13 -29.58
N GLU A 658 3.91 2.13 -30.27
CA GLU A 658 2.61 2.03 -30.95
C GLU A 658 2.66 1.10 -32.17
N GLY A 659 3.83 0.96 -32.81
CA GLY A 659 4.04 0.03 -33.93
C GLY A 659 4.07 -1.47 -33.56
N LYS A 660 3.97 -1.84 -32.27
CA LYS A 660 4.04 -3.24 -31.80
C LYS A 660 2.77 -3.75 -31.09
N THR A 661 1.74 -2.92 -30.94
CA THR A 661 0.43 -3.37 -30.45
C THR A 661 -0.51 -3.64 -31.62
N GLU A 662 -0.22 -4.68 -32.40
CA GLU A 662 -1.29 -5.41 -33.09
C GLU A 662 -1.98 -6.28 -32.04
N PHE A 663 -3.17 -5.85 -31.65
CA PHE A 663 -4.10 -6.54 -30.76
C PHE A 663 -4.51 -7.86 -31.42
N ASN A 664 -3.95 -8.98 -30.97
CA ASN A 664 -4.33 -10.31 -31.43
C ASN A 664 -5.48 -10.81 -30.54
N GLU A 665 -6.72 -10.65 -31.01
CA GLU A 665 -7.97 -10.96 -30.28
C GLU A 665 -8.21 -12.46 -29.97
N GLU A 666 -7.23 -13.36 -30.15
CA GLU A 666 -7.41 -14.81 -30.01
C GLU A 666 -6.76 -15.48 -28.78
N SER A 667 -6.32 -14.73 -27.75
CA SER A 667 -5.69 -15.35 -26.55
C SER A 667 -6.39 -15.07 -25.20
N LEU A 668 -7.67 -14.74 -25.19
CA LEU A 668 -8.46 -14.53 -23.97
C LEU A 668 -9.39 -15.72 -23.68
N MET A 669 -8.82 -16.89 -23.42
CA MET A 669 -9.53 -18.03 -22.83
C MET A 669 -8.51 -19.00 -22.18
N SER A 670 -8.26 -18.84 -20.88
CA SER A 670 -8.04 -19.90 -19.87
C SER A 670 -7.04 -19.47 -18.78
N GLU A 671 -7.51 -19.40 -17.53
CA GLU A 671 -6.94 -20.10 -16.36
C GLU A 671 -7.33 -19.38 -15.06
N SER A 672 -8.57 -19.66 -14.64
CA SER A 672 -8.94 -19.82 -13.23
C SER A 672 -8.34 -21.11 -12.70
N GLU A 673 -7.59 -21.09 -11.60
CA GLU A 673 -7.37 -22.30 -10.79
C GLU A 673 -8.17 -22.20 -9.48
N VAL A 674 -9.44 -22.58 -9.56
CA VAL A 674 -10.19 -23.17 -8.45
C VAL A 674 -9.99 -24.68 -8.58
N ILE A 675 -9.40 -25.33 -7.58
CA ILE A 675 -9.28 -26.79 -7.58
C ILE A 675 -10.63 -27.37 -7.15
N GLU A 676 -11.46 -27.73 -8.13
CA GLU A 676 -12.66 -28.54 -7.93
C GLU A 676 -12.26 -30.02 -7.96
N GLN A 677 -12.35 -30.72 -6.83
CA GLN A 677 -12.37 -32.19 -6.82
C GLN A 677 -13.83 -32.66 -6.77
N MET A 678 -14.32 -33.20 -7.88
CA MET A 678 -15.59 -33.95 -7.92
C MET A 678 -15.39 -35.33 -7.28
N ILE A 679 -16.16 -35.64 -6.23
CA ILE A 679 -16.33 -37.01 -5.74
C ILE A 679 -17.82 -37.32 -5.78
N ILE A 680 -18.19 -38.40 -6.48
CA ILE A 680 -19.56 -38.92 -6.49
C ILE A 680 -19.70 -39.83 -5.27
N VAL A 681 -20.57 -39.45 -4.33
CA VAL A 681 -21.04 -40.32 -3.26
C VAL A 681 -22.56 -40.37 -3.35
N ASP A 682 -23.11 -41.59 -3.49
CA ASP A 682 -24.55 -41.89 -3.56
C ASP A 682 -25.37 -41.03 -4.54
N GLY A 683 -24.82 -40.81 -5.73
CA GLY A 683 -25.57 -40.25 -6.87
C GLY A 683 -26.00 -38.79 -6.72
N LYS A 684 -25.43 -38.03 -5.78
CA LYS A 684 -25.56 -36.58 -5.71
C LYS A 684 -24.20 -35.90 -5.84
N GLU A 685 -24.14 -34.90 -6.71
CA GLU A 685 -22.97 -34.04 -6.89
C GLU A 685 -22.82 -33.12 -5.66
N VAL A 686 -21.65 -33.15 -5.02
CA VAL A 686 -21.32 -32.27 -3.90
C VAL A 686 -19.97 -31.61 -4.18
N ILE A 687 -19.96 -30.28 -4.26
CA ILE A 687 -18.75 -29.45 -4.42
C ILE A 687 -18.18 -29.19 -3.02
N LYS A 688 -16.93 -29.62 -2.77
CA LYS A 688 -16.21 -29.30 -1.53
C LYS A 688 -15.19 -28.19 -1.79
N LEU A 689 -15.43 -27.00 -1.24
CA LEU A 689 -14.46 -25.89 -1.21
C LEU A 689 -13.53 -26.08 0.00
N GLU A 690 -12.22 -26.26 -0.22
CA GLU A 690 -11.23 -26.25 0.86
C GLU A 690 -10.65 -24.83 1.06
N ILE A 691 -10.84 -24.31 2.28
CA ILE A 691 -10.28 -23.05 2.76
C ILE A 691 -8.80 -23.26 3.08
N VAL A 692 -7.90 -22.56 2.38
CA VAL A 692 -6.51 -22.40 2.80
C VAL A 692 -6.50 -21.47 4.03
N LYS A 693 -6.28 -22.04 5.22
CA LYS A 693 -6.02 -21.27 6.44
C LYS A 693 -4.59 -20.76 6.42
N ASP A 694 -4.41 -19.46 6.66
CA ASP A 694 -3.13 -18.87 7.04
C ASP A 694 -2.70 -19.47 8.39
N GLU A 695 -1.46 -19.98 8.47
CA GLU A 695 -0.88 -20.58 9.67
C GLU A 695 -0.46 -19.48 10.66
N GLU A 696 -1.18 -19.39 11.77
CA GLU A 696 -0.74 -18.71 13.00
C GLU A 696 0.39 -19.50 13.71
N GLU A 697 1.18 -18.75 14.46
CA GLU A 697 2.40 -19.12 15.19
C GLU A 697 2.30 -20.43 15.99
N GLN A 698 3.25 -21.34 15.78
CA GLN A 698 3.55 -22.43 16.72
C GLN A 698 4.71 -22.01 17.64
N ILE A 699 4.44 -22.00 18.94
CA ILE A 699 5.43 -22.01 20.02
C ILE A 699 5.67 -23.46 20.44
N GLU A 700 6.94 -23.86 20.57
CA GLU A 700 7.41 -25.19 20.95
C GLU A 700 7.14 -25.55 22.42
N ASP A 701 6.54 -26.73 22.58
CA ASP A 701 6.92 -27.89 23.42
C ASP A 701 7.31 -27.73 24.91
N SER A 702 6.52 -28.41 25.77
CA SER A 702 7.04 -29.06 26.98
C SER A 702 6.20 -30.31 27.25
N GLY A 703 6.84 -31.47 27.15
CA GLY A 703 6.17 -32.77 27.06
C GLY A 703 5.55 -33.35 28.33
N ALA A 704 4.72 -34.36 28.11
CA ALA A 704 4.50 -35.50 28.99
C ALA A 704 3.91 -36.64 28.16
N GLU A 705 4.56 -37.81 28.23
CA GLU A 705 4.08 -39.09 27.70
C GLU A 705 2.73 -39.47 28.32
N MET A 706 1.83 -40.10 27.55
CA MET A 706 1.01 -41.20 28.08
C MET A 706 0.51 -42.12 26.97
N LYS A 707 0.65 -43.42 27.25
CA LYS A 707 0.35 -44.60 26.43
C LYS A 707 -1.13 -44.99 26.53
N ASP A 708 -1.55 -45.79 25.54
CA ASP A 708 -2.61 -46.81 25.54
C ASP A 708 -4.03 -46.46 26.01
N ALA A 709 -4.99 -46.56 25.08
CA ALA A 709 -6.23 -47.37 25.17
C ALA A 709 -7.00 -47.15 23.85
N GLY A 710 -7.42 -48.17 23.09
CA GLY A 710 -8.11 -49.35 23.57
C GLY A 710 -9.61 -49.05 23.59
N ALA A 711 -10.32 -49.50 22.56
CA ALA A 711 -11.73 -49.26 22.31
C ALA A 711 -12.63 -49.48 23.53
N LEU A 712 -13.55 -48.54 23.78
CA LEU A 712 -14.78 -48.79 24.54
C LEU A 712 -15.93 -48.03 23.86
N VAL A 713 -16.92 -48.77 23.38
CA VAL A 713 -18.20 -48.24 22.90
C VAL A 713 -19.02 -47.91 24.15
N THR A 714 -19.20 -46.62 24.43
CA THR A 714 -20.16 -46.15 25.45
C THR A 714 -21.36 -45.53 24.76
N SER A 715 -22.55 -45.85 25.26
CA SER A 715 -23.82 -45.39 24.69
C SER A 715 -23.95 -43.87 24.77
N GLU A 716 -24.67 -43.29 23.81
CA GLU A 716 -24.86 -41.84 23.64
C GLU A 716 -25.37 -41.14 24.92
N ALA A 717 -26.15 -41.85 25.74
CA ALA A 717 -26.66 -41.33 27.01
C ALA A 717 -25.58 -41.17 28.10
N GLU A 718 -24.58 -42.04 28.14
CA GLU A 718 -23.46 -41.96 29.09
C GLU A 718 -22.47 -40.86 28.68
N ALA A 719 -22.24 -40.67 27.37
CA ALA A 719 -21.43 -39.57 26.85
C ALA A 719 -22.04 -38.19 27.17
N VAL A 720 -23.38 -38.09 27.12
CA VAL A 720 -24.11 -36.86 27.48
C VAL A 720 -24.06 -36.59 28.99
N ALA A 721 -24.11 -37.64 29.83
CA ALA A 721 -24.00 -37.49 31.29
C ALA A 721 -22.57 -37.08 31.71
N GLU A 722 -21.54 -37.70 31.12
CA GLU A 722 -20.14 -37.35 31.35
C GLU A 722 -19.84 -35.92 30.85
N GLY A 723 -20.40 -35.55 29.70
CA GLY A 723 -20.31 -34.18 29.15
C GLY A 723 -20.93 -33.12 30.07
N LYS A 724 -22.11 -33.40 30.66
CA LYS A 724 -22.74 -32.48 31.63
C LYS A 724 -21.93 -32.34 32.93
N LYS A 725 -21.31 -33.42 33.39
CA LYS A 725 -20.44 -33.42 34.57
C LYS A 725 -19.16 -32.59 34.32
N ILE A 726 -18.51 -32.79 33.18
CA ILE A 726 -17.32 -32.04 32.74
C ILE A 726 -17.64 -30.56 32.57
N ILE A 727 -18.81 -30.21 32.02
CA ILE A 727 -19.26 -28.81 31.90
C ILE A 727 -19.48 -28.15 33.27
N SER A 728 -20.02 -28.89 34.25
CA SER A 728 -20.21 -28.37 35.62
C SER A 728 -18.89 -28.21 36.39
N GLU A 729 -17.90 -29.07 36.14
CA GLU A 729 -16.55 -28.96 36.71
C GLU A 729 -15.74 -27.83 36.04
N LEU A 730 -15.97 -27.59 34.74
CA LEU A 730 -15.38 -26.48 33.99
C LEU A 730 -15.97 -25.12 34.38
N SER A 731 -17.25 -25.01 34.74
CA SER A 731 -17.85 -23.70 35.07
C SER A 731 -17.23 -23.06 36.32
N ASN A 732 -16.77 -23.86 37.28
CA ASN A 732 -16.14 -23.36 38.50
C ASN A 732 -14.65 -23.01 38.31
N SER A 733 -14.01 -23.56 37.27
CA SER A 733 -12.60 -23.29 36.92
C SER A 733 -12.46 -22.18 35.88
N LEU A 734 -13.46 -21.99 35.00
CA LEU A 734 -13.43 -20.99 33.93
C LEU A 734 -13.43 -19.55 34.45
N ILE A 735 -14.11 -19.26 35.57
CA ILE A 735 -14.19 -17.89 36.08
C ILE A 735 -12.81 -17.36 36.51
N SER A 736 -11.95 -18.20 37.10
CA SER A 736 -10.59 -17.79 37.50
C SER A 736 -9.59 -17.76 36.33
N VAL A 737 -9.86 -18.51 35.26
CA VAL A 737 -9.01 -18.56 34.05
C VAL A 737 -9.37 -17.45 33.05
N LEU A 738 -10.64 -17.03 32.99
CA LEU A 738 -11.12 -15.93 32.16
C LEU A 738 -10.48 -14.59 32.55
N GLU A 739 -10.15 -14.38 33.82
CA GLU A 739 -9.42 -13.19 34.28
C GLU A 739 -7.95 -13.14 33.82
N GLN A 740 -7.35 -14.26 33.38
CA GLN A 740 -5.92 -14.34 33.12
C GLN A 740 -5.52 -14.46 31.64
N SER A 741 -6.36 -15.02 30.76
CA SER A 741 -6.06 -15.08 29.32
C SER A 741 -7.29 -15.48 28.46
N PRO A 742 -7.99 -14.53 27.84
CA PRO A 742 -9.18 -14.79 27.00
C PRO A 742 -8.89 -15.72 25.82
N PHE A 743 -7.69 -15.63 25.24
CA PHE A 743 -7.30 -16.36 24.03
C PHE A 743 -7.18 -17.88 24.23
N LYS A 744 -6.76 -18.32 25.42
CA LYS A 744 -6.62 -19.76 25.74
C LYS A 744 -7.98 -20.43 25.89
N VAL A 745 -8.99 -19.70 26.36
CA VAL A 745 -10.36 -20.18 26.53
C VAL A 745 -11.03 -20.40 25.17
N VAL A 746 -10.87 -19.45 24.24
CA VAL A 746 -11.37 -19.59 22.85
C VAL A 746 -10.75 -20.80 22.14
N THR A 747 -9.45 -21.03 22.34
CA THR A 747 -8.72 -22.14 21.71
C THR A 747 -9.12 -23.50 22.30
N ALA A 748 -9.37 -23.58 23.61
CA ALA A 748 -9.86 -24.79 24.28
C ALA A 748 -11.30 -25.13 23.86
N LEU A 749 -12.15 -24.12 23.70
CA LEU A 749 -13.56 -24.27 23.29
C LEU A 749 -13.70 -24.61 21.80
N GLN A 750 -12.84 -24.08 20.94
CA GLN A 750 -12.76 -24.51 19.53
C GLN A 750 -12.45 -26.00 19.40
N LYS A 751 -11.58 -26.55 20.26
CA LYS A 751 -11.28 -27.99 20.28
C LYS A 751 -12.48 -28.84 20.72
N LEU A 752 -13.28 -28.34 21.67
CA LEU A 752 -14.50 -29.00 22.17
C LEU A 752 -15.66 -28.95 21.16
N LEU A 753 -15.79 -27.85 20.41
CA LEU A 753 -16.76 -27.66 19.33
C LEU A 753 -16.49 -28.61 18.14
N ILE A 754 -15.22 -28.85 17.82
CA ILE A 754 -14.82 -29.79 16.77
C ILE A 754 -15.16 -31.25 17.15
N GLN A 755 -15.18 -31.58 18.44
CA GLN A 755 -15.41 -32.96 18.91
C GLN A 755 -16.89 -33.34 19.09
N THR A 756 -17.81 -32.38 19.26
CA THR A 756 -19.18 -32.69 19.74
C THR A 756 -20.27 -32.62 18.68
N ASN A 757 -20.03 -32.00 17.52
CA ASN A 757 -20.93 -31.94 16.35
C ASN A 757 -22.44 -31.77 16.66
N ASN A 758 -22.78 -31.04 17.74
CA ASN A 758 -24.15 -30.88 18.23
C ASN A 758 -24.58 -29.40 18.16
N LEU A 759 -25.54 -29.12 17.28
CA LEU A 759 -26.02 -27.78 16.95
C LEU A 759 -26.61 -27.02 18.16
N SER A 760 -27.19 -27.74 19.13
CA SER A 760 -27.81 -27.13 20.32
C SER A 760 -26.77 -26.53 21.28
N SER A 761 -25.61 -27.16 21.41
CA SER A 761 -24.49 -26.66 22.22
C SER A 761 -23.83 -25.44 21.58
N ILE A 762 -23.82 -25.37 20.24
CA ILE A 762 -23.35 -24.21 19.47
C ILE A 762 -24.28 -23.01 19.70
N GLN A 763 -25.60 -23.21 19.68
CA GLN A 763 -26.56 -22.14 19.90
C GLN A 763 -26.49 -21.57 21.32
N GLN A 764 -26.36 -22.40 22.35
CA GLN A 764 -26.18 -21.90 23.72
C GLN A 764 -24.83 -21.20 23.92
N PHE A 765 -23.78 -21.61 23.19
CA PHE A 765 -22.48 -20.95 23.20
C PHE A 765 -22.51 -19.57 22.53
N VAL A 766 -23.19 -19.43 21.39
CA VAL A 766 -23.39 -18.12 20.73
C VAL A 766 -24.12 -17.16 21.68
N ILE A 767 -25.16 -17.63 22.37
CA ILE A 767 -25.90 -16.83 23.36
C ILE A 767 -25.00 -16.43 24.56
N ALA A 768 -24.11 -17.32 25.01
CA ALA A 768 -23.16 -17.04 26.09
C ALA A 768 -22.04 -16.06 25.67
N CYS A 769 -21.58 -16.11 24.42
CA CYS A 769 -20.63 -15.14 23.86
C CYS A 769 -21.27 -13.79 23.60
N GLU A 770 -22.52 -13.75 23.14
CA GLU A 770 -23.29 -12.52 22.95
C GLU A 770 -23.51 -11.80 24.29
N SER A 771 -23.73 -12.53 25.37
CA SER A 771 -23.85 -11.95 26.72
C SER A 771 -22.51 -11.53 27.35
N TYR A 772 -21.37 -12.02 26.86
CA TYR A 772 -20.05 -11.56 27.31
C TYR A 772 -19.53 -10.36 26.51
N ALA A 773 -19.92 -10.25 25.23
CA ALA A 773 -19.62 -9.09 24.39
C ALA A 773 -20.39 -7.81 24.78
N GLU A 774 -21.34 -7.90 25.72
CA GLU A 774 -22.01 -6.74 26.33
C GLU A 774 -21.20 -6.09 27.47
N VAL A 775 -20.07 -6.68 27.89
CA VAL A 775 -19.23 -6.21 29.02
C VAL A 775 -17.89 -5.58 28.58
N GLU A 776 -17.47 -5.72 27.32
CA GLU A 776 -16.38 -4.94 26.67
C GLU A 776 -16.94 -3.92 25.67
#